data_AF-A0AAU4HKV5-F1
#
_entry.id   AF-A0AAU4HKV5-F1
#
_cell.length_a   1.000
_cell.length_b   1.000
_cell.length_c   1.000
_cell.angle_alpha   90.00
_cell.angle_beta   90.00
_cell.angle_gamma   90.00
#
_symmetry.space_group_name_H-M   'P 1'
#
loop_
_entity.id
_entity.type
_entity.pdbx_description
1 polymer ?
#
loop_
_entity_poly.entity_id
_entity_poly.type
_entity_poly.pdbx_seq_one_letter_code
_entity_poly.pdbx_strand_id
1 'polypeptide(L)'
;MRSITRLALGAATTVALAVTAVTPSGAADPPPGGAPGKRPVVGGAAAKSGKQATVTLVTGDRVQVTTDPSGRSSAAVLPREDGTQPMVQTRQMGKDLYVYPEAASRAIAEGKVDEQLFNVTGLIRQGYDDAHADSLPLIATYGQSVDVAKSAPPAPRGSERVLSLPAVDGVALKADKGTADAFWQDITNAHSRSASALKKLWLDGKAEATLDRSTAQVHAPEAWAAGYDGKGTKVAVLDTGVDAEHPDLVNRVAASENFTDSENTDDRVGHGTHTASTVGGSGAASDGRKKGVAPGTSLLIGKVLNDQGYGLDSWIIAGMQWAVDQKADVVSLSLGNPSIGDCADPMSQATTELSKNTHTLFVVAAGNAGPKTETVSSPGCVPGVLTVGAVDRDDTTAQFSSRGPVAVTHTLKPEIAAPGVDISAASAGGRGVYAYRTMSGTSMATPHVAGAAAVVRQAHPDWTAQQIKASLVSSARTGGKVGGADQTGGGVLDVFGAVNQKVVSAPAVQAGSYNWPQDTSDRTTVQVPFTNTGDSAVTLNLKVSGVHGNDGSDVPSGVVKLKQGKVRVPADATVQVPLQIDPTARLKDGQYGAVTGRIMATGGHVHISVPVTLYVQPKTVTLRVKAIDRNGEPATGPSSLDLVSLDINTGERRTNSGATDQTFRVRPGDYSLSSFVATYDANNAPESVSYLAKPQLHITGDTTVVLDARKAHQQSVHTDRPSKLDNTVLSYSRTWDDTWLISGSLQSGSTVQKFYADVDGRAEAGTFEFRPTWRATGSEDGSPYVYNLSFPTRGPLHSDQVHRPKDSRLAKVDETWKAMGKEGDYIDAMFIRPSGSTGSYIPVSPFGQVHVPTTRTAYYTTGEDAWSHGAMTSFPFAAFMGDQERTYRAGQRSTEEWYGGPLSPAAPRDAEGKPMLAAERQGDLIGFQNALWVDGSGDHWSYGGSFGDLGNLALKRNGEQIATSTYPYATFQVPDEDSAYELTQNLQKIDTSDRNWLRSTAVTTVWSFRSHREPDVYSRGLPILFPRYDVPVDGMNTLPAKSGIRVGLSVEGHAGYTPGTVTAASLSYSYDGGTTWTQAPTEQRNGKWTAVLDHTGAAGKQVMTKATLTDAKGNAVTQTVTRAYDVR
;
A
#
# COMPACT_ATOMS: atom_id res chain seq x y z
N MET A 1 32.42 -38.55 -15.35
CA MET A 1 32.44 -38.56 -13.88
C MET A 1 33.22 -37.35 -13.36
N ARG A 2 32.58 -36.41 -12.67
CA ARG A 2 33.08 -35.67 -11.49
C ARG A 2 32.00 -34.67 -11.03
N SER A 3 32.13 -34.16 -9.81
CA SER A 3 31.08 -33.48 -9.04
C SER A 3 30.89 -32.00 -9.38
N ILE A 4 29.66 -31.51 -9.19
CA ILE A 4 29.39 -30.13 -8.77
C ILE A 4 28.57 -30.21 -7.47
N THR A 5 28.87 -29.34 -6.51
CA THR A 5 28.44 -29.41 -5.11
C THR A 5 27.08 -28.77 -4.85
N ARG A 6 26.31 -29.35 -3.91
CA ARG A 6 25.18 -28.66 -3.26
C ARG A 6 25.74 -27.63 -2.27
N LEU A 7 25.34 -26.36 -2.38
CA LEU A 7 25.46 -25.33 -1.34
C LEU A 7 24.58 -24.12 -1.70
N ALA A 8 24.15 -23.35 -0.68
CA ALA A 8 23.38 -22.11 -0.82
C ALA A 8 21.95 -22.20 -1.43
N LEU A 9 21.12 -23.13 -0.94
CA LEU A 9 19.68 -22.86 -0.77
C LEU A 9 19.43 -22.64 0.72
N GLY A 10 18.96 -21.46 1.14
CA GLY A 10 18.77 -21.19 2.58
C GLY A 10 18.62 -19.74 3.04
N ALA A 11 17.78 -18.93 2.38
CA ALA A 11 17.21 -17.69 2.95
C ALA A 11 16.10 -17.11 2.03
N ALA A 12 14.85 -17.54 2.22
CA ALA A 12 13.68 -16.93 1.58
C ALA A 12 12.43 -17.21 2.44
N THR A 13 12.25 -16.41 3.49
CA THR A 13 11.26 -16.66 4.54
C THR A 13 9.85 -16.24 4.10
N THR A 14 8.89 -17.15 4.23
CA THR A 14 7.43 -16.93 4.32
C THR A 14 6.91 -15.51 4.02
N VAL A 15 6.71 -15.18 2.74
CA VAL A 15 5.64 -14.25 2.37
C VAL A 15 4.35 -15.05 2.40
N ALA A 16 3.49 -14.80 3.39
CA ALA A 16 2.19 -15.43 3.43
C ALA A 16 1.38 -14.99 2.21
N LEU A 17 0.89 -15.96 1.42
CA LEU A 17 -0.15 -15.73 0.41
C LEU A 17 -1.49 -15.47 1.10
N ALA A 18 -1.56 -14.33 1.79
CA ALA A 18 -2.81 -13.62 2.02
C ALA A 18 -3.27 -13.09 0.65
N VAL A 19 -3.79 -14.01 -0.17
CA VAL A 19 -4.70 -13.66 -1.25
C VAL A 19 -5.97 -13.16 -0.55
N THR A 20 -5.93 -11.91 -0.09
CA THR A 20 -7.13 -11.08 -0.11
C THR A 20 -7.53 -10.99 -1.56
N ALA A 21 -8.39 -11.93 -1.97
CA ALA A 21 -9.12 -11.81 -3.21
C ALA A 21 -9.84 -10.46 -3.14
N VAL A 22 -9.27 -9.45 -3.81
CA VAL A 22 -10.03 -8.29 -4.25
C VAL A 22 -10.99 -8.85 -5.28
N THR A 23 -12.11 -9.39 -4.80
CA THR A 23 -13.29 -9.63 -5.60
C THR A 23 -13.60 -8.28 -6.25
N PRO A 24 -13.37 -8.12 -7.57
CA PRO A 24 -13.69 -6.87 -8.23
C PRO A 24 -15.19 -6.69 -8.03
N SER A 25 -15.63 -5.51 -7.62
CA SER A 25 -17.01 -5.26 -7.17
C SER A 25 -18.01 -5.34 -8.35
N GLY A 26 -18.25 -6.56 -8.83
CA GLY A 26 -18.82 -6.89 -10.13
C GLY A 26 -19.90 -7.97 -10.08
N ALA A 27 -20.14 -8.58 -8.92
CA ALA A 27 -21.40 -9.20 -8.57
C ALA A 27 -21.67 -9.02 -7.07
N ALA A 28 -22.48 -8.01 -6.76
CA ALA A 28 -23.37 -8.09 -5.61
C ALA A 28 -24.75 -8.41 -6.19
N ASP A 29 -25.43 -9.43 -5.65
CA ASP A 29 -26.85 -9.64 -5.94
C ASP A 29 -27.66 -8.40 -5.52
N PRO A 30 -28.77 -8.09 -6.20
CA PRO A 30 -29.61 -6.97 -5.82
C PRO A 30 -30.20 -7.21 -4.42
N PRO A 31 -30.02 -6.28 -3.45
CA PRO A 31 -30.61 -6.42 -2.13
C PRO A 31 -32.14 -6.58 -2.21
N PRO A 32 -32.74 -7.60 -1.57
CA PRO A 32 -34.18 -7.82 -1.64
C PRO A 32 -34.97 -6.61 -1.11
N GLY A 33 -35.64 -5.89 -2.02
CA GLY A 33 -36.49 -4.73 -1.68
C GLY A 33 -35.87 -3.34 -1.83
N GLY A 34 -34.65 -3.20 -2.39
CA GLY A 34 -34.05 -1.89 -2.69
C GLY A 34 -34.62 -1.19 -3.92
N ALA A 35 -34.79 0.13 -3.88
CA ALA A 35 -35.16 0.95 -5.04
C ALA A 35 -33.99 1.02 -6.07
N PRO A 36 -34.26 1.14 -7.39
CA PRO A 36 -33.24 0.96 -8.43
C PRO A 36 -32.17 2.08 -8.44
N GLY A 37 -30.95 1.76 -8.00
CA GLY A 37 -29.87 2.72 -7.78
C GLY A 37 -28.50 2.33 -8.35
N LYS A 38 -28.27 2.66 -9.63
CA LYS A 38 -26.95 2.93 -10.27
C LYS A 38 -25.75 2.02 -9.94
N ARG A 39 -25.71 0.80 -10.50
CA ARG A 39 -24.49 -0.03 -10.61
C ARG A 39 -23.53 0.55 -11.68
N PRO A 40 -22.21 0.65 -11.44
CA PRO A 40 -21.23 1.02 -12.48
C PRO A 40 -21.30 0.10 -13.70
N VAL A 41 -21.00 0.64 -14.89
CA VAL A 41 -20.91 -0.11 -16.16
C VAL A 41 -19.88 -1.26 -16.07
N VAL A 42 -20.05 -2.35 -16.81
CA VAL A 42 -19.11 -3.50 -16.88
C VAL A 42 -17.86 -3.16 -17.67
N GLY A 43 -16.69 -3.64 -17.24
CA GLY A 43 -15.41 -2.98 -17.50
C GLY A 43 -15.29 -1.62 -16.81
N GLY A 44 -16.38 -1.06 -16.30
CA GLY A 44 -16.51 0.29 -15.78
C GLY A 44 -16.28 0.49 -14.29
N ALA A 45 -16.12 -0.61 -13.55
CA ALA A 45 -15.30 -0.58 -12.34
C ALA A 45 -13.86 -0.14 -12.65
N ALA A 46 -13.36 -0.34 -13.88
CA ALA A 46 -12.09 0.17 -14.41
C ALA A 46 -12.25 1.31 -15.46
N ALA A 47 -13.48 1.60 -15.93
CA ALA A 47 -13.75 2.47 -17.07
C ALA A 47 -15.18 3.14 -17.09
N LYS A 48 -15.42 4.29 -16.48
CA LYS A 48 -14.51 4.92 -15.54
C LYS A 48 -13.32 5.54 -16.28
N SER A 49 -13.47 6.36 -17.34
CA SER A 49 -12.33 6.67 -18.22
C SER A 49 -11.17 7.34 -17.46
N GLY A 50 -10.13 6.57 -17.15
CA GLY A 50 -8.92 7.04 -16.49
C GLY A 50 -7.70 6.76 -17.38
N LYS A 51 -6.55 7.33 -16.98
CA LYS A 51 -5.43 7.52 -17.89
C LYS A 51 -4.71 6.19 -18.16
N GLN A 52 -4.39 5.96 -19.43
CA GLN A 52 -3.50 4.90 -19.89
C GLN A 52 -2.14 5.48 -20.25
N ALA A 53 -1.10 4.78 -19.84
CA ALA A 53 0.29 5.12 -20.11
C ALA A 53 1.15 3.84 -20.09
N THR A 54 2.31 3.87 -20.74
CA THR A 54 3.26 2.74 -20.80
C THR A 54 4.58 3.18 -20.21
N VAL A 55 5.17 2.41 -19.31
CA VAL A 55 6.33 2.79 -18.50
C VAL A 55 7.41 1.73 -18.65
N THR A 56 8.46 2.03 -19.41
CA THR A 56 9.65 1.17 -19.41
C THR A 56 10.39 1.29 -18.09
N LEU A 57 10.46 0.18 -17.36
CA LEU A 57 11.16 0.04 -16.09
C LEU A 57 12.68 0.03 -16.28
N VAL A 58 13.39 0.27 -15.18
CA VAL A 58 14.85 0.18 -15.04
C VAL A 58 15.46 -1.16 -15.48
N THR A 59 14.65 -2.22 -15.60
CA THR A 59 15.05 -3.56 -16.07
C THR A 59 15.01 -3.75 -17.59
N GLY A 60 14.50 -2.76 -18.34
CA GLY A 60 14.10 -2.91 -19.75
C GLY A 60 12.66 -3.41 -19.94
N ASP A 61 11.95 -3.70 -18.86
CA ASP A 61 10.60 -4.28 -18.93
C ASP A 61 9.53 -3.20 -19.10
N ARG A 62 8.72 -3.30 -20.16
CA ARG A 62 7.78 -2.25 -20.57
C ARG A 62 6.40 -2.46 -19.95
N VAL A 63 6.01 -1.65 -18.98
CA VAL A 63 4.78 -1.85 -18.20
C VAL A 63 3.68 -0.88 -18.61
N GLN A 64 2.62 -1.42 -19.20
CA GLN A 64 1.36 -0.75 -19.42
C GLN A 64 0.62 -0.51 -18.08
N VAL A 65 -0.06 0.62 -17.93
CA VAL A 65 -0.84 0.98 -16.73
C VAL A 65 -2.19 1.58 -17.14
N THR A 66 -3.27 1.13 -16.51
CA THR A 66 -4.59 1.81 -16.50
C THR A 66 -4.87 2.29 -15.09
N THR A 67 -5.09 3.58 -14.93
CA THR A 67 -5.77 4.14 -13.77
C THR A 67 -7.28 4.16 -14.01
N ASP A 68 -8.08 3.77 -13.02
CA ASP A 68 -9.51 4.03 -12.93
C ASP A 68 -9.78 5.35 -12.15
N PRO A 69 -10.98 5.95 -12.21
CA PRO A 69 -11.37 7.18 -11.53
C PRO A 69 -12.44 6.88 -10.45
N SER A 70 -12.30 5.73 -9.80
CA SER A 70 -12.26 5.67 -8.33
C SER A 70 -10.85 5.96 -7.79
N GLY A 71 -9.82 5.97 -8.64
CA GLY A 71 -8.43 6.32 -8.33
C GLY A 71 -7.50 5.11 -8.16
N ARG A 72 -7.98 3.89 -8.38
CA ARG A 72 -7.15 2.66 -8.33
C ARG A 72 -6.47 2.44 -9.67
N SER A 73 -5.42 1.64 -9.72
CA SER A 73 -4.75 1.34 -10.99
C SER A 73 -4.42 -0.14 -11.12
N SER A 74 -4.23 -0.60 -12.36
CA SER A 74 -3.76 -1.94 -12.73
C SER A 74 -2.57 -1.82 -13.69
N ALA A 75 -1.80 -2.90 -13.84
CA ALA A 75 -0.60 -2.97 -14.68
C ALA A 75 -0.59 -4.25 -15.53
N ALA A 76 0.04 -4.21 -16.71
CA ALA A 76 0.27 -5.36 -17.61
C ALA A 76 1.60 -5.16 -18.34
N VAL A 77 2.36 -6.22 -18.66
CA VAL A 77 3.77 -6.06 -19.08
C VAL A 77 4.01 -6.54 -20.51
N LEU A 78 4.40 -5.59 -21.36
CA LEU A 78 4.54 -5.69 -22.81
C LEU A 78 5.69 -6.61 -23.25
N PRO A 79 5.67 -7.09 -24.51
CA PRO A 79 6.76 -7.89 -25.08
C PRO A 79 8.03 -7.05 -25.20
N ARG A 80 9.17 -7.70 -24.95
CA ARG A 80 10.44 -7.32 -25.56
C ARG A 80 10.41 -7.70 -27.04
N GLU A 81 11.33 -7.14 -27.82
CA GLU A 81 11.28 -7.23 -29.29
C GLU A 81 11.56 -8.65 -29.84
N ASP A 82 12.21 -9.51 -29.05
CA ASP A 82 12.40 -10.93 -29.36
C ASP A 82 11.13 -11.79 -29.11
N GLY A 83 10.03 -11.15 -28.70
CA GLY A 83 8.80 -11.78 -28.24
C GLY A 83 8.79 -12.00 -26.73
N THR A 84 9.97 -12.17 -26.12
CA THR A 84 10.11 -12.56 -24.72
C THR A 84 9.60 -11.49 -23.78
N GLN A 85 9.24 -11.90 -22.57
CA GLN A 85 8.35 -11.10 -21.75
C GLN A 85 8.58 -11.47 -20.29
N PRO A 86 8.60 -10.53 -19.34
CA PRO A 86 9.05 -10.78 -17.98
C PRO A 86 7.90 -11.26 -17.08
N MET A 87 8.24 -12.07 -16.08
CA MET A 87 7.43 -12.10 -14.87
C MET A 87 7.72 -10.86 -14.03
N VAL A 88 6.64 -10.36 -13.43
CA VAL A 88 6.65 -9.32 -12.42
C VAL A 88 5.82 -9.75 -11.21
N GLN A 89 5.93 -9.01 -10.11
CA GLN A 89 5.02 -9.07 -8.97
C GLN A 89 4.42 -7.67 -8.76
N THR A 90 3.09 -7.56 -8.78
CA THR A 90 2.39 -6.29 -8.50
C THR A 90 2.05 -6.12 -7.02
N ARG A 91 2.12 -4.89 -6.50
CA ARG A 91 1.71 -4.54 -5.13
C ARG A 91 1.02 -3.18 -5.13
N GLN A 92 -0.17 -3.08 -4.53
CA GLN A 92 -0.89 -1.81 -4.35
C GLN A 92 -0.67 -1.28 -2.93
N MET A 93 -0.27 -0.02 -2.77
CA MET A 93 -0.19 0.70 -1.51
C MET A 93 -0.98 1.99 -1.61
N GLY A 94 -2.19 2.02 -1.05
CA GLY A 94 -3.10 3.16 -1.18
C GLY A 94 -3.44 3.45 -2.65
N LYS A 95 -2.96 4.58 -3.18
CA LYS A 95 -3.13 5.02 -4.58
C LYS A 95 -1.95 4.69 -5.50
N ASP A 96 -0.92 4.03 -4.98
CA ASP A 96 0.34 3.76 -5.68
C ASP A 96 0.46 2.25 -6.01
N LEU A 97 0.74 1.95 -7.28
CA LEU A 97 0.85 0.60 -7.83
C LEU A 97 2.31 0.34 -8.20
N TYR A 98 2.84 -0.73 -7.66
CA TYR A 98 4.21 -1.20 -7.86
C TYR A 98 4.20 -2.45 -8.73
N VAL A 99 5.23 -2.63 -9.55
CA VAL A 99 5.40 -3.74 -10.52
C VAL A 99 6.86 -4.16 -10.55
N TYR A 100 7.22 -5.17 -9.76
CA TYR A 100 8.60 -5.61 -9.53
C TYR A 100 8.96 -6.79 -10.45
N PRO A 101 9.84 -6.66 -11.46
CA PRO A 101 10.27 -7.80 -12.28
C PRO A 101 11.10 -8.80 -11.50
N GLU A 102 11.08 -10.07 -11.90
CA GLU A 102 11.90 -11.12 -11.26
C GLU A 102 13.38 -10.73 -11.15
N ALA A 103 13.91 -10.19 -12.24
CA ALA A 103 15.29 -9.73 -12.35
C ALA A 103 15.63 -8.67 -11.28
N ALA A 104 14.61 -7.94 -10.78
CA ALA A 104 14.70 -7.00 -9.67
C ALA A 104 14.37 -7.60 -8.30
N SER A 105 13.52 -8.61 -8.18
CA SER A 105 13.07 -9.18 -6.88
C SER A 105 14.23 -9.51 -5.93
N ARG A 106 15.30 -10.12 -6.43
CA ARG A 106 16.51 -10.39 -5.63
C ARG A 106 17.23 -9.11 -5.21
N ALA A 107 17.37 -8.15 -6.12
CA ALA A 107 18.11 -6.92 -5.87
C ALA A 107 17.34 -5.98 -4.91
N ILE A 108 16.01 -5.97 -4.97
CA ILE A 108 15.14 -5.29 -4.00
C ILE A 108 15.25 -5.98 -2.63
N ALA A 109 15.18 -7.31 -2.56
CA ALA A 109 15.27 -8.06 -1.30
C ALA A 109 16.66 -7.97 -0.63
N GLU A 110 17.74 -7.85 -1.40
CA GLU A 110 19.08 -7.55 -0.89
C GLU A 110 19.27 -6.07 -0.51
N GLY A 111 18.24 -5.21 -0.65
CA GLY A 111 18.30 -3.78 -0.35
C GLY A 111 19.10 -2.96 -1.36
N LYS A 112 19.41 -3.52 -2.55
CA LYS A 112 20.27 -2.94 -3.59
C LYS A 112 19.53 -2.18 -4.68
N VAL A 113 18.20 -2.25 -4.74
CA VAL A 113 17.38 -1.48 -5.68
C VAL A 113 16.11 -1.03 -4.97
N ASP A 114 15.70 0.22 -5.22
CA ASP A 114 14.55 0.83 -4.56
C ASP A 114 13.21 0.38 -5.14
N GLU A 115 12.16 0.39 -4.32
CA GLU A 115 10.81 0.06 -4.76
C GLU A 115 10.14 1.16 -5.60
N GLN A 116 10.52 2.44 -5.48
CA GLN A 116 9.91 3.50 -6.30
C GLN A 116 10.24 3.38 -7.78
N LEU A 117 11.38 2.76 -8.15
CA LEU A 117 11.72 2.38 -9.53
C LEU A 117 10.69 1.49 -10.22
N PHE A 118 9.82 0.88 -9.40
CA PHE A 118 8.78 -0.04 -9.81
C PHE A 118 7.38 0.51 -9.51
N ASN A 119 7.25 1.67 -8.86
CA ASN A 119 5.97 2.37 -8.65
C ASN A 119 5.49 2.99 -9.96
N VAL A 120 4.89 2.18 -10.84
CA VAL A 120 4.48 2.61 -12.18
C VAL A 120 3.44 3.73 -12.18
N THR A 121 2.55 3.81 -11.18
CA THR A 121 1.67 4.98 -11.05
C THR A 121 2.38 6.19 -10.49
N GLY A 122 3.39 6.03 -9.63
CA GLY A 122 4.32 7.09 -9.26
C GLY A 122 5.06 7.63 -10.47
N LEU A 123 5.58 6.76 -11.33
CA LEU A 123 6.24 7.10 -12.59
C LEU A 123 5.31 7.90 -13.52
N ILE A 124 4.06 7.48 -13.69
CA ILE A 124 3.06 8.21 -14.51
C ILE A 124 2.61 9.52 -13.87
N ARG A 125 2.40 9.54 -12.55
CA ARG A 125 2.09 10.75 -11.77
C ARG A 125 3.21 11.80 -11.91
N GLN A 126 4.42 11.35 -12.23
CA GLN A 126 5.62 12.14 -12.45
C GLN A 126 6.02 12.21 -13.93
N GLY A 127 5.18 11.78 -14.88
CA GLY A 127 5.45 11.87 -16.32
C GLY A 127 6.76 11.20 -16.77
N TYR A 128 7.05 9.99 -16.27
CA TYR A 128 8.15 9.12 -16.71
C TYR A 128 7.66 7.89 -17.51
N ASP A 129 6.43 7.94 -17.99
CA ASP A 129 5.96 7.02 -19.04
C ASP A 129 6.62 7.32 -20.40
N ASP A 130 6.57 6.36 -21.31
CA ASP A 130 7.20 6.34 -22.62
C ASP A 130 6.63 7.36 -23.61
N ALA A 131 5.47 7.98 -23.32
CA ALA A 131 4.95 9.08 -24.13
C ALA A 131 5.49 10.45 -23.70
N HIS A 132 6.06 10.54 -22.49
CA HIS A 132 6.58 11.78 -21.90
C HIS A 132 8.10 11.75 -21.58
N ALA A 133 8.72 10.56 -21.54
CA ALA A 133 10.16 10.40 -21.30
C ALA A 133 10.75 9.18 -22.06
N ASP A 134 11.83 9.41 -22.81
CA ASP A 134 12.64 8.42 -23.54
C ASP A 134 13.62 7.63 -22.65
N SER A 135 13.81 8.11 -21.43
CA SER A 135 14.82 7.66 -20.50
C SER A 135 14.25 7.65 -19.08
N LEU A 136 14.81 6.79 -18.22
CA LEU A 136 14.49 6.74 -16.80
C LEU A 136 15.68 7.31 -16.03
N PRO A 137 15.54 8.45 -15.34
CA PRO A 137 16.60 8.96 -14.48
C PRO A 137 16.64 8.17 -13.16
N LEU A 138 17.86 7.82 -12.75
CA LEU A 138 18.18 6.90 -11.67
C LEU A 138 19.34 7.43 -10.83
N ILE A 139 19.54 6.86 -9.65
CA ILE A 139 20.71 7.16 -8.82
C ILE A 139 21.31 5.88 -8.22
N ALA A 140 22.60 5.65 -8.42
CA ALA A 140 23.34 4.48 -7.92
C ALA A 140 24.33 4.86 -6.82
N THR A 141 24.10 4.38 -5.59
CA THR A 141 25.00 4.56 -4.43
C THR A 141 25.90 3.35 -4.21
N TYR A 142 27.09 3.56 -3.66
CA TYR A 142 28.15 2.56 -3.48
C TYR A 142 28.53 2.38 -2.00
N GLY A 143 29.34 1.36 -1.70
CA GLY A 143 29.87 1.12 -0.36
C GLY A 143 31.15 1.93 -0.05
N GLN A 144 31.43 2.18 1.23
CA GLN A 144 32.55 3.01 1.73
C GLN A 144 33.97 2.54 1.34
N SER A 145 34.12 1.43 0.61
CA SER A 145 35.36 1.05 -0.06
C SER A 145 35.61 1.82 -1.37
N VAL A 146 34.64 2.59 -1.86
CA VAL A 146 34.72 3.41 -3.08
C VAL A 146 34.57 4.89 -2.74
N ASP A 147 35.67 5.62 -2.83
CA ASP A 147 35.69 7.08 -2.73
C ASP A 147 35.22 7.69 -4.05
N VAL A 148 33.91 7.93 -4.16
CA VAL A 148 33.29 8.47 -5.38
C VAL A 148 33.72 9.91 -5.67
N ALA A 149 34.15 10.67 -4.66
CA ALA A 149 34.70 12.01 -4.83
C ALA A 149 36.10 12.00 -5.50
N LYS A 150 36.92 10.96 -5.27
CA LYS A 150 38.23 10.79 -5.91
C LYS A 150 38.18 9.98 -7.21
N SER A 151 37.34 8.95 -7.29
CA SER A 151 37.30 8.02 -8.42
C SER A 151 35.96 7.28 -8.52
N ALA A 152 34.91 7.99 -8.94
CA ALA A 152 33.61 7.41 -9.27
C ALA A 152 33.72 6.19 -10.24
N PRO A 153 32.97 5.10 -10.00
CA PRO A 153 32.88 3.96 -10.92
C PRO A 153 32.49 4.35 -12.36
N PRO A 154 32.83 3.53 -13.37
CA PRO A 154 32.34 3.72 -14.73
C PRO A 154 30.81 3.59 -14.77
N ALA A 155 30.16 4.38 -15.62
CA ALA A 155 28.73 4.25 -15.88
C ALA A 155 28.41 2.82 -16.35
N PRO A 156 27.34 2.19 -15.84
CA PRO A 156 26.85 0.92 -16.39
C PRO A 156 26.51 1.07 -17.87
N ARG A 157 26.66 0.00 -18.65
CA ARG A 157 26.25 -0.02 -20.08
C ARG A 157 24.77 0.37 -20.21
N GLY A 158 24.37 1.08 -21.27
CA GLY A 158 22.98 1.51 -21.44
C GLY A 158 22.53 2.67 -20.53
N SER A 159 23.43 3.27 -19.76
CA SER A 159 23.19 4.58 -19.14
C SER A 159 24.34 5.55 -19.37
N GLU A 160 24.02 6.83 -19.36
CA GLU A 160 25.01 7.89 -19.19
C GLU A 160 25.06 8.29 -17.71
N ARG A 161 26.27 8.41 -17.16
CA ARG A 161 26.45 9.07 -15.86
C ARG A 161 26.24 10.56 -16.07
N VAL A 162 25.13 11.06 -15.56
CA VAL A 162 24.86 12.49 -15.52
C VAL A 162 25.81 13.12 -14.51
N LEU A 163 25.82 12.66 -13.24
CA LEU A 163 26.56 13.30 -12.14
C LEU A 163 27.23 12.34 -11.16
N SER A 164 28.12 12.89 -10.33
CA SER A 164 28.71 12.25 -9.15
C SER A 164 28.28 12.96 -7.87
N LEU A 165 27.98 12.18 -6.83
CA LEU A 165 27.09 12.55 -5.73
C LEU A 165 27.70 12.08 -4.40
N PRO A 166 28.77 12.75 -3.91
CA PRO A 166 29.57 12.24 -2.81
C PRO A 166 28.83 12.07 -1.48
N ALA A 167 27.73 12.82 -1.27
CA ALA A 167 26.96 12.79 -0.03
C ALA A 167 26.23 11.45 0.26
N VAL A 168 26.23 10.51 -0.69
CA VAL A 168 25.75 9.12 -0.53
C VAL A 168 26.68 8.08 -1.14
N ASP A 169 27.94 8.44 -1.43
CA ASP A 169 28.85 7.59 -2.21
C ASP A 169 28.22 7.21 -3.58
N GLY A 170 27.56 8.13 -4.30
CA GLY A 170 26.71 7.80 -5.46
C GLY A 170 26.95 8.52 -6.78
N VAL A 171 26.25 8.11 -7.83
CA VAL A 171 26.23 8.73 -9.17
C VAL A 171 24.82 8.73 -9.77
N ALA A 172 24.43 9.84 -10.41
CA ALA A 172 23.16 9.93 -11.13
C ALA A 172 23.35 9.33 -12.52
N LEU A 173 22.44 8.44 -12.91
CA LEU A 173 22.50 7.66 -14.13
C LEU A 173 21.20 7.86 -14.90
N LYS A 174 21.28 8.36 -16.13
CA LYS A 174 20.13 8.39 -17.04
C LYS A 174 20.18 7.12 -17.87
N ALA A 175 19.33 6.15 -17.53
CA ALA A 175 19.20 4.92 -18.30
C ALA A 175 18.32 5.17 -19.52
N ASP A 176 18.83 4.84 -20.69
CA ASP A 176 18.06 4.90 -21.93
C ASP A 176 17.07 3.72 -21.94
N LYS A 177 15.77 3.99 -22.11
CA LYS A 177 14.74 2.94 -22.04
C LYS A 177 14.88 1.90 -23.15
N GLY A 178 15.49 2.27 -24.28
CA GLY A 178 15.81 1.37 -25.39
C GLY A 178 17.03 0.47 -25.14
N THR A 179 17.79 0.67 -24.04
CA THR A 179 18.92 -0.20 -23.64
C THR A 179 18.94 -0.53 -22.14
N ALA A 180 17.81 -0.36 -21.46
CA ALA A 180 17.68 -0.58 -20.01
C ALA A 180 17.85 -2.06 -19.59
N ASP A 181 17.74 -3.01 -20.53
CA ASP A 181 18.10 -4.42 -20.32
C ASP A 181 19.62 -4.60 -20.16
N ALA A 182 20.41 -3.94 -21.02
CA ALA A 182 21.88 -3.96 -20.98
C ALA A 182 22.40 -3.26 -19.72
N PHE A 183 21.70 -2.19 -19.29
CA PHE A 183 21.89 -1.56 -17.99
C PHE A 183 21.62 -2.52 -16.84
N TRP A 184 20.48 -3.20 -16.85
CA TRP A 184 20.11 -4.11 -15.79
C TRP A 184 21.08 -5.30 -15.63
N GLN A 185 21.55 -5.85 -16.76
CA GLN A 185 22.59 -6.89 -16.76
C GLN A 185 23.93 -6.41 -16.21
N ASP A 186 24.28 -5.13 -16.40
CA ASP A 186 25.55 -4.59 -15.96
C ASP A 186 25.54 -4.21 -14.46
N ILE A 187 24.45 -3.62 -13.99
CA ILE A 187 24.25 -3.17 -12.59
C ILE A 187 24.03 -4.33 -11.60
N THR A 188 23.59 -5.50 -12.08
CA THR A 188 23.37 -6.70 -11.24
C THR A 188 24.51 -7.73 -11.28
N ASN A 189 25.45 -7.60 -12.22
CA ASN A 189 26.59 -8.53 -12.31
C ASN A 189 27.67 -8.20 -11.28
N ALA A 190 27.78 -9.02 -10.23
CA ALA A 190 28.77 -8.86 -9.16
C ALA A 190 30.26 -8.81 -9.61
N HIS A 191 30.58 -9.22 -10.84
CA HIS A 191 31.92 -9.12 -11.41
C HIS A 191 32.15 -7.86 -12.27
N SER A 192 31.11 -7.06 -12.53
CA SER A 192 31.25 -5.81 -13.30
C SER A 192 31.83 -4.69 -12.43
N ARG A 193 32.73 -3.87 -13.01
CA ARG A 193 33.34 -2.71 -12.32
C ARG A 193 32.34 -1.61 -11.98
N SER A 194 31.20 -1.57 -12.66
CA SER A 194 30.07 -0.66 -12.39
C SER A 194 29.18 -1.14 -11.24
N ALA A 195 29.27 -2.41 -10.82
CA ALA A 195 28.37 -3.04 -9.85
C ALA A 195 29.07 -3.68 -8.63
N SER A 196 30.37 -4.01 -8.70
CA SER A 196 31.10 -4.78 -7.69
C SER A 196 31.18 -4.15 -6.29
N ALA A 197 30.79 -2.87 -6.16
CA ALA A 197 30.70 -2.15 -4.89
C ALA A 197 29.35 -1.41 -4.73
N LEU A 198 28.35 -1.71 -5.58
CA LEU A 198 27.04 -1.07 -5.54
C LEU A 198 26.32 -1.39 -4.24
N LYS A 199 25.78 -0.34 -3.60
CA LYS A 199 25.02 -0.38 -2.35
C LYS A 199 23.52 -0.29 -2.61
N LYS A 200 23.03 0.73 -3.34
CA LYS A 200 21.62 0.80 -3.76
C LYS A 200 21.35 1.70 -4.99
N LEU A 201 20.49 1.24 -5.90
CA LEU A 201 19.93 2.00 -7.03
C LEU A 201 18.54 2.58 -6.68
N TRP A 202 18.22 3.79 -7.12
CA TRP A 202 16.96 4.51 -6.83
C TRP A 202 16.38 5.21 -8.08
N LEU A 203 15.11 5.65 -8.02
CA LEU A 203 14.38 6.42 -9.04
C LEU A 203 14.64 7.93 -8.90
N ASP A 204 14.47 8.73 -9.97
CA ASP A 204 14.33 10.20 -10.00
C ASP A 204 12.87 10.68 -10.38
N GLY A 205 12.34 11.81 -9.84
CA GLY A 205 10.87 12.13 -9.69
C GLY A 205 10.38 13.55 -10.12
N LYS A 206 9.14 14.01 -9.73
CA LYS A 206 8.45 15.33 -10.04
C LYS A 206 7.21 15.69 -9.13
N ALA A 207 6.66 16.94 -9.10
CA ALA A 207 5.31 17.32 -8.53
C ALA A 207 4.64 18.67 -9.04
N GLU A 208 3.35 18.99 -8.71
CA GLU A 208 2.44 20.03 -9.34
C GLU A 208 1.34 20.74 -8.45
N ALA A 209 0.66 21.87 -8.87
CA ALA A 209 -0.07 22.85 -7.97
C ALA A 209 -0.75 24.25 -8.53
N THR A 210 -1.78 24.99 -7.90
CA THR A 210 -2.25 26.51 -7.94
C THR A 210 -2.80 27.39 -6.63
N LEU A 211 -2.63 28.74 -6.35
CA LEU A 211 -3.41 29.62 -5.31
C LEU A 211 -3.40 31.19 -5.50
N ASP A 212 -4.18 32.00 -4.71
CA ASP A 212 -4.00 33.48 -4.39
C ASP A 212 -4.33 34.11 -2.95
N ARG A 213 -4.12 33.53 -1.73
CA ARG A 213 -4.57 34.18 -0.42
C ARG A 213 -3.79 34.14 0.95
N SER A 214 -2.79 33.30 1.21
CA SER A 214 -2.49 32.89 2.62
C SER A 214 -1.82 33.90 3.56
N THR A 215 -0.96 34.83 3.10
CA THR A 215 -0.16 35.69 3.99
C THR A 215 -0.96 36.74 4.78
N ALA A 216 -2.16 37.09 4.34
CA ALA A 216 -3.08 37.96 5.08
C ALA A 216 -3.69 37.27 6.32
N GLN A 217 -3.88 35.94 6.30
CA GLN A 217 -4.47 35.17 7.40
C GLN A 217 -3.59 35.15 8.67
N VAL A 218 -2.30 35.47 8.52
CA VAL A 218 -1.29 35.49 9.58
C VAL A 218 -0.80 36.91 9.92
N HIS A 219 -1.48 37.95 9.41
CA HIS A 219 -1.14 39.36 9.64
C HIS A 219 0.32 39.74 9.24
N ALA A 220 0.84 39.16 8.15
CA ALA A 220 2.14 39.57 7.62
C ALA A 220 2.14 40.99 7.00
N PRO A 221 1.11 41.45 6.27
CA PRO A 221 1.05 42.80 5.71
C PRO A 221 1.20 43.92 6.75
N GLU A 222 0.66 43.72 7.94
CA GLU A 222 0.73 44.63 9.08
C GLU A 222 2.17 44.75 9.62
N ALA A 223 2.92 43.63 9.66
CA ALA A 223 4.34 43.65 9.99
C ALA A 223 5.18 44.36 8.92
N TRP A 224 4.89 44.12 7.63
CA TRP A 224 5.56 44.82 6.53
C TRP A 224 5.30 46.34 6.58
N ALA A 225 4.06 46.75 6.91
CA ALA A 225 3.70 48.16 7.07
C ALA A 225 4.40 48.83 8.26
N ALA A 226 4.75 48.06 9.30
CA ALA A 226 5.59 48.51 10.42
C ALA A 226 7.10 48.49 10.11
N GLY A 227 7.51 48.08 8.91
CA GLY A 227 8.91 48.03 8.47
C GLY A 227 9.63 46.71 8.69
N TYR A 228 8.90 45.66 9.13
CA TYR A 228 9.45 44.33 9.39
C TYR A 228 9.05 43.35 8.28
N ASP A 229 9.98 43.08 7.37
CA ASP A 229 9.84 42.20 6.20
C ASP A 229 10.83 41.01 6.21
N GLY A 230 11.62 40.86 7.28
CA GLY A 230 12.71 39.90 7.40
C GLY A 230 14.06 40.42 6.90
N LYS A 231 14.19 41.70 6.49
CA LYS A 231 15.45 42.26 5.98
C LYS A 231 16.62 42.12 6.96
N GLY A 232 17.74 41.60 6.44
CA GLY A 232 18.98 41.39 7.20
C GLY A 232 19.08 40.02 7.88
N THR A 233 18.05 39.16 7.77
CA THR A 233 18.04 37.80 8.31
C THR A 233 18.33 36.76 7.24
N LYS A 234 18.63 35.52 7.66
CA LYS A 234 18.77 34.34 6.80
C LYS A 234 17.81 33.22 7.20
N VAL A 235 16.98 32.75 6.28
CA VAL A 235 16.21 31.50 6.46
C VAL A 235 16.82 30.40 5.59
N ALA A 236 17.23 29.31 6.23
CA ALA A 236 17.53 28.08 5.53
C ALA A 236 16.24 27.31 5.23
N VAL A 237 16.07 26.88 3.98
CA VAL A 237 14.98 26.02 3.54
C VAL A 237 15.59 24.68 3.18
N LEU A 238 15.25 23.65 3.95
CA LEU A 238 15.76 22.29 3.80
C LEU A 238 14.67 21.43 3.16
N ASP A 239 14.76 21.31 1.83
CA ASP A 239 13.68 20.84 0.96
C ASP A 239 14.27 20.28 -0.36
N THR A 240 13.51 20.33 -1.46
CA THR A 240 13.77 19.78 -2.80
C THR A 240 14.57 20.68 -3.74
N GLY A 241 15.12 21.80 -3.23
CA GLY A 241 15.90 22.78 -4.01
C GLY A 241 15.16 24.11 -4.21
N VAL A 242 15.52 24.84 -5.27
CA VAL A 242 14.85 26.08 -5.67
C VAL A 242 14.95 26.33 -7.19
N ASP A 243 13.89 26.81 -7.82
CA ASP A 243 13.97 27.54 -9.10
C ASP A 243 14.42 28.99 -8.82
N ALA A 244 15.74 29.20 -8.82
CA ALA A 244 16.34 30.52 -8.58
C ALA A 244 16.06 31.55 -9.70
N GLU A 245 15.65 31.09 -10.89
CA GLU A 245 15.25 31.94 -12.01
C GLU A 245 13.77 32.37 -11.94
N HIS A 246 12.97 31.80 -11.04
CA HIS A 246 11.59 32.21 -10.86
C HIS A 246 11.52 33.70 -10.46
N PRO A 247 10.68 34.55 -11.07
CA PRO A 247 10.69 36.01 -10.81
C PRO A 247 10.57 36.41 -9.33
N ASP A 248 9.88 35.60 -8.53
CA ASP A 248 9.73 35.82 -7.09
C ASP A 248 11.00 35.51 -6.26
N LEU A 249 11.96 34.78 -6.84
CA LEU A 249 13.14 34.22 -6.18
C LEU A 249 14.47 34.68 -6.80
N VAL A 250 14.46 35.29 -7.98
CA VAL A 250 15.61 36.01 -8.56
C VAL A 250 16.17 37.00 -7.53
N ASN A 251 17.49 36.94 -7.31
CA ASN A 251 18.24 37.70 -6.31
C ASN A 251 17.82 37.45 -4.83
N ARG A 252 17.14 36.33 -4.51
CA ARG A 252 16.77 35.96 -3.12
C ARG A 252 17.63 34.87 -2.50
N VAL A 253 18.20 34.00 -3.32
CA VAL A 253 19.09 32.91 -2.89
C VAL A 253 20.49 33.48 -2.64
N ALA A 254 20.92 33.49 -1.37
CA ALA A 254 22.22 34.02 -0.95
C ALA A 254 23.32 32.93 -0.90
N ALA A 255 22.91 31.69 -0.67
CA ALA A 255 23.72 30.49 -0.89
C ALA A 255 22.79 29.31 -1.15
N SER A 256 23.28 28.29 -1.85
CA SER A 256 22.60 27.01 -1.99
C SER A 256 23.63 25.88 -1.98
N GLU A 257 23.24 24.74 -1.42
CA GLU A 257 24.07 23.54 -1.28
C GLU A 257 23.20 22.30 -1.49
N ASN A 258 23.74 21.27 -2.16
CA ASN A 258 23.03 20.02 -2.36
C ASN A 258 23.62 18.92 -1.47
N PHE A 259 22.84 18.47 -0.48
CA PHE A 259 23.16 17.33 0.38
C PHE A 259 22.67 16.02 -0.21
N THR A 260 21.78 16.08 -1.19
CA THR A 260 21.22 14.91 -1.84
C THR A 260 22.06 14.46 -3.02
N ASP A 261 21.42 13.70 -3.88
CA ASP A 261 21.96 12.96 -5.00
C ASP A 261 21.42 13.51 -6.35
N SER A 262 20.80 14.70 -6.31
CA SER A 262 20.50 15.54 -7.48
C SER A 262 21.73 16.20 -8.15
N GLU A 263 21.51 16.80 -9.32
CA GLU A 263 22.52 17.56 -10.09
C GLU A 263 23.13 18.74 -9.32
N ASN A 264 22.23 19.55 -8.79
CA ASN A 264 22.51 20.89 -8.32
C ASN A 264 21.41 21.25 -7.30
N THR A 265 21.20 22.54 -7.09
CA THR A 265 20.16 23.02 -6.17
C THR A 265 18.87 23.43 -6.88
N ASP A 266 18.71 23.13 -8.16
CA ASP A 266 17.45 23.33 -8.88
C ASP A 266 16.37 22.41 -8.30
N ASP A 267 15.10 22.70 -8.57
CA ASP A 267 13.97 21.97 -7.99
C ASP A 267 13.05 21.41 -9.07
N ARG A 268 13.23 20.12 -9.40
CA ARG A 268 12.38 19.43 -10.39
C ARG A 268 11.10 18.87 -9.76
N VAL A 269 10.97 18.93 -8.43
CA VAL A 269 9.72 18.64 -7.69
C VAL A 269 8.79 19.85 -7.65
N GLY A 270 9.37 21.06 -7.57
CA GLY A 270 8.69 22.32 -7.31
C GLY A 270 8.23 22.53 -5.86
N HIS A 271 8.60 21.66 -4.92
CA HIS A 271 8.15 21.76 -3.51
C HIS A 271 9.02 22.75 -2.72
N GLY A 272 10.35 22.75 -2.94
CA GLY A 272 11.30 23.66 -2.28
C GLY A 272 11.20 25.08 -2.81
N THR A 273 10.95 25.23 -4.10
CA THR A 273 10.58 26.50 -4.74
C THR A 273 9.34 27.10 -4.09
N HIS A 274 8.32 26.27 -3.85
CA HIS A 274 7.08 26.66 -3.19
C HIS A 274 7.32 27.05 -1.73
N THR A 275 7.97 26.20 -0.93
CA THR A 275 8.21 26.50 0.49
C THR A 275 9.14 27.71 0.66
N ALA A 276 10.20 27.83 -0.15
CA ALA A 276 11.12 28.97 -0.14
C ALA A 276 10.48 30.30 -0.56
N SER A 277 9.58 30.29 -1.55
CA SER A 277 8.83 31.50 -1.91
C SER A 277 7.68 31.80 -0.95
N THR A 278 7.13 30.80 -0.24
CA THR A 278 6.21 31.01 0.89
C THR A 278 6.93 31.65 2.08
N VAL A 279 8.21 31.31 2.31
CA VAL A 279 9.09 32.03 3.25
C VAL A 279 9.38 33.46 2.74
N GLY A 280 10.00 33.62 1.58
CA GLY A 280 10.69 34.87 1.20
C GLY A 280 10.55 35.29 -0.27
N GLY A 281 9.49 34.84 -0.96
CA GLY A 281 9.20 35.22 -2.34
C GLY A 281 8.79 36.70 -2.46
N SER A 282 9.25 37.38 -3.51
CA SER A 282 9.02 38.81 -3.75
C SER A 282 7.61 39.14 -4.25
N GLY A 283 6.85 38.16 -4.73
CA GLY A 283 5.55 38.36 -5.39
C GLY A 283 5.64 38.97 -6.80
N ALA A 284 6.83 39.11 -7.41
CA ALA A 284 7.02 39.83 -8.66
C ALA A 284 6.18 39.31 -9.84
N ALA A 285 5.97 38.00 -9.97
CA ALA A 285 5.13 37.43 -11.03
C ALA A 285 3.60 37.65 -10.80
N SER A 286 3.20 38.30 -9.71
CA SER A 286 1.80 38.62 -9.36
C SER A 286 1.62 40.07 -8.92
N ASP A 287 2.49 40.99 -9.34
CA ASP A 287 2.42 42.42 -8.97
C ASP A 287 2.51 42.65 -7.45
N GLY A 288 3.16 41.74 -6.73
CA GLY A 288 3.29 41.76 -5.27
C GLY A 288 2.10 41.19 -4.50
N ARG A 289 1.13 40.51 -5.15
CA ARG A 289 -0.01 39.87 -4.47
C ARG A 289 0.40 38.62 -3.69
N LYS A 290 1.31 37.79 -4.25
CA LYS A 290 1.72 36.49 -3.68
C LYS A 290 3.12 36.54 -3.09
N LYS A 291 3.39 37.53 -2.25
CA LYS A 291 4.62 37.61 -1.43
C LYS A 291 4.66 36.49 -0.41
N GLY A 292 5.86 36.00 -0.11
CA GLY A 292 6.13 35.20 1.09
C GLY A 292 6.01 36.03 2.37
N VAL A 293 6.05 35.38 3.54
CA VAL A 293 5.87 36.06 4.85
C VAL A 293 7.02 37.03 5.19
N ALA A 294 8.24 36.72 4.76
CA ALA A 294 9.46 37.49 4.99
C ALA A 294 10.10 37.96 3.66
N PRO A 295 9.45 38.86 2.88
CA PRO A 295 9.89 39.23 1.54
C PRO A 295 11.16 40.11 1.51
N GLY A 296 11.84 40.34 2.64
CA GLY A 296 13.17 40.93 2.75
C GLY A 296 14.28 39.97 3.20
N THR A 297 13.97 38.72 3.59
CA THR A 297 14.99 37.76 4.08
C THR A 297 15.90 37.22 2.97
N SER A 298 17.10 36.79 3.34
CA SER A 298 18.01 36.03 2.47
C SER A 298 17.71 34.54 2.58
N LEU A 299 17.53 33.85 1.45
CA LEU A 299 17.27 32.42 1.43
C LEU A 299 18.58 31.63 1.32
N LEU A 300 18.75 30.63 2.19
CA LEU A 300 19.79 29.61 2.08
C LEU A 300 19.11 28.30 1.68
N ILE A 301 19.40 27.78 0.48
CA ILE A 301 18.68 26.62 -0.04
C ILE A 301 19.52 25.36 0.13
N GLY A 302 19.19 24.56 1.14
CA GLY A 302 19.79 23.25 1.33
C GLY A 302 18.91 22.19 0.71
N LYS A 303 19.35 21.61 -0.41
CA LYS A 303 18.62 20.50 -1.02
C LYS A 303 18.90 19.23 -0.20
N VAL A 304 17.93 18.81 0.62
CA VAL A 304 17.98 17.61 1.49
C VAL A 304 16.91 16.57 1.13
N LEU A 305 15.95 16.97 0.31
CA LEU A 305 15.13 16.08 -0.49
C LEU A 305 15.65 16.19 -1.94
N ASN A 306 15.72 15.10 -2.67
CA ASN A 306 16.21 15.11 -4.05
C ASN A 306 15.10 15.51 -5.05
N ASP A 307 15.38 15.45 -6.36
CA ASP A 307 14.42 15.71 -7.45
C ASP A 307 13.19 14.77 -7.46
N GLN A 308 13.17 13.80 -6.55
CA GLN A 308 12.10 12.85 -6.26
C GLN A 308 11.13 13.33 -5.19
N GLY A 309 11.57 14.24 -4.31
CA GLY A 309 10.84 14.58 -3.09
C GLY A 309 10.99 13.58 -1.95
N TYR A 310 11.93 12.62 -2.02
CA TYR A 310 12.35 11.84 -0.85
C TYR A 310 13.69 12.34 -0.30
N GLY A 311 14.00 12.04 0.95
CA GLY A 311 15.30 12.33 1.56
C GLY A 311 15.73 11.23 2.51
N LEU A 312 17.04 11.04 2.61
CA LEU A 312 17.63 10.20 3.66
C LEU A 312 17.84 11.02 4.93
N ASP A 313 17.65 10.41 6.10
CA ASP A 313 17.98 11.02 7.39
C ASP A 313 19.39 11.64 7.38
N SER A 314 20.36 11.00 6.72
CA SER A 314 21.74 11.52 6.58
C SER A 314 21.85 12.84 5.81
N TRP A 315 21.06 13.04 4.73
CA TRP A 315 21.05 14.30 3.98
C TRP A 315 20.39 15.41 4.78
N ILE A 316 19.28 15.08 5.45
CA ILE A 316 18.55 16.02 6.29
C ILE A 316 19.44 16.47 7.45
N ILE A 317 20.15 15.53 8.11
CA ILE A 317 21.13 15.83 9.16
C ILE A 317 22.29 16.68 8.63
N ALA A 318 22.84 16.38 7.45
CA ALA A 318 23.91 17.17 6.84
C ALA A 318 23.46 18.61 6.51
N GLY A 319 22.27 18.79 5.94
CA GLY A 319 21.70 20.11 5.66
C GLY A 319 21.33 20.89 6.91
N MET A 320 20.86 20.22 7.97
CA MET A 320 20.63 20.85 9.28
C MET A 320 21.94 21.36 9.90
N GLN A 321 23.02 20.59 9.81
CA GLN A 321 24.36 21.01 10.24
C GLN A 321 24.87 22.20 9.41
N TRP A 322 24.83 22.11 8.08
CA TRP A 322 25.25 23.19 7.19
C TRP A 322 24.48 24.49 7.42
N ALA A 323 23.16 24.43 7.65
CA ALA A 323 22.36 25.62 7.91
C ALA A 323 22.80 26.34 9.21
N VAL A 324 23.15 25.58 10.25
CA VAL A 324 23.75 26.10 11.48
C VAL A 324 25.15 26.67 11.24
N ASP A 325 25.93 26.08 10.33
CA ASP A 325 27.28 26.56 9.99
C ASP A 325 27.26 27.84 9.14
N GLN A 326 26.32 27.95 8.18
CA GLN A 326 26.03 29.16 7.41
C GLN A 326 25.44 30.32 8.25
N LYS A 327 25.15 30.08 9.54
CA LYS A 327 24.48 31.01 10.46
C LYS A 327 23.12 31.43 9.92
N ALA A 328 22.27 30.44 9.65
CA ALA A 328 20.84 30.65 9.47
C ALA A 328 20.20 31.06 10.80
N ASP A 329 19.37 32.10 10.78
CA ASP A 329 18.53 32.48 11.92
C ASP A 329 17.43 31.44 12.16
N VAL A 330 16.94 30.85 11.07
CA VAL A 330 15.81 29.93 11.03
C VAL A 330 16.09 28.80 10.04
N VAL A 331 15.67 27.58 10.37
CA VAL A 331 15.72 26.40 9.50
C VAL A 331 14.30 25.88 9.30
N SER A 332 13.81 25.92 8.07
CA SER A 332 12.50 25.40 7.66
C SER A 332 12.64 23.96 7.17
N LEU A 333 12.00 23.01 7.86
CA LEU A 333 11.97 21.58 7.55
C LEU A 333 10.52 21.16 7.26
N SER A 334 10.15 21.22 5.99
CA SER A 334 8.79 20.92 5.51
C SER A 334 8.59 19.41 5.27
N LEU A 335 9.25 18.59 6.09
CA LEU A 335 9.46 17.16 5.94
C LEU A 335 9.39 16.43 7.30
N GLY A 336 9.37 15.10 7.27
CA GLY A 336 9.44 14.24 8.45
C GLY A 336 9.35 12.76 8.10
N ASN A 337 9.60 11.89 9.08
CA ASN A 337 9.51 10.44 8.92
C ASN A 337 8.03 10.02 8.78
N PRO A 338 7.66 9.17 7.79
CA PRO A 338 6.27 8.72 7.61
C PRO A 338 5.81 7.74 8.70
N SER A 339 6.72 7.13 9.46
CA SER A 339 6.40 6.24 10.58
C SER A 339 6.26 7.03 11.89
N ILE A 340 5.23 6.71 12.66
CA ILE A 340 5.08 7.19 14.05
C ILE A 340 6.00 6.34 14.92
N GLY A 341 7.05 6.97 15.48
CA GLY A 341 8.03 6.34 16.35
C GLY A 341 8.03 6.92 17.77
N ASP A 342 9.00 6.48 18.57
CA ASP A 342 9.23 6.91 19.96
C ASP A 342 10.02 8.23 20.10
N CYS A 343 10.44 8.83 18.98
CA CYS A 343 11.34 9.99 18.89
C CYS A 343 12.81 9.70 19.27
N ALA A 344 13.25 8.43 19.26
CA ALA A 344 14.63 8.04 19.54
C ALA A 344 15.49 7.82 18.27
N ASP A 345 14.97 8.11 17.07
CA ASP A 345 15.63 7.92 15.78
C ASP A 345 16.82 8.89 15.54
N PRO A 346 17.75 8.60 14.60
CA PRO A 346 18.94 9.42 14.38
C PRO A 346 18.63 10.88 13.97
N MET A 347 17.54 11.12 13.25
CA MET A 347 17.13 12.47 12.85
C MET A 347 16.62 13.25 14.07
N SER A 348 15.85 12.63 14.97
CA SER A 348 15.47 13.21 16.27
C SER A 348 16.69 13.49 17.16
N GLN A 349 17.66 12.57 17.22
CA GLN A 349 18.89 12.75 18.00
C GLN A 349 19.73 13.93 17.49
N ALA A 350 20.02 13.97 16.18
CA ALA A 350 20.79 15.07 15.57
C ALA A 350 20.07 16.41 15.73
N THR A 351 18.75 16.44 15.54
CA THR A 351 17.93 17.65 15.78
C THR A 351 18.00 18.09 17.25
N THR A 352 18.02 17.16 18.20
CA THR A 352 18.15 17.45 19.64
C THR A 352 19.51 18.06 19.99
N GLU A 353 20.60 17.65 19.33
CA GLU A 353 21.91 18.28 19.50
C GLU A 353 22.00 19.65 18.82
N LEU A 354 21.57 19.76 17.56
CA LEU A 354 21.65 21.01 16.79
C LEU A 354 20.75 22.12 17.34
N SER A 355 19.58 21.79 17.90
CA SER A 355 18.68 22.77 18.53
C SER A 355 19.15 23.27 19.91
N LYS A 356 20.31 22.82 20.40
CA LYS A 356 21.03 23.47 21.52
C LYS A 356 21.73 24.76 21.08
N ASN A 357 21.87 24.99 19.77
CA ASN A 357 22.34 26.27 19.25
C ASN A 357 21.36 27.38 19.65
N THR A 358 21.85 28.43 20.32
CA THR A 358 21.01 29.51 20.85
C THR A 358 20.57 30.54 19.80
N HIS A 359 21.13 30.51 18.59
CA HIS A 359 20.84 31.45 17.51
C HIS A 359 19.87 30.87 16.47
N THR A 360 20.09 29.64 16.01
CA THR A 360 19.32 29.02 14.92
C THR A 360 18.04 28.32 15.40
N LEU A 361 16.87 28.78 14.94
CA LEU A 361 15.57 28.16 15.24
C LEU A 361 15.14 27.14 14.17
N PHE A 362 15.04 25.87 14.56
CA PHE A 362 14.42 24.83 13.72
C PHE A 362 12.88 24.91 13.78
N VAL A 363 12.25 24.96 12.61
CA VAL A 363 10.79 25.01 12.42
C VAL A 363 10.39 23.83 11.53
N VAL A 364 9.55 22.93 12.04
CA VAL A 364 9.35 21.57 11.48
C VAL A 364 7.87 21.28 11.26
N ALA A 365 7.54 20.57 10.18
CA ALA A 365 6.18 20.07 9.95
C ALA A 365 5.73 19.07 11.04
N ALA A 366 4.45 19.10 11.43
CA ALA A 366 3.89 18.13 12.38
C ALA A 366 3.63 16.74 11.77
N GLY A 367 3.52 16.66 10.43
CA GLY A 367 3.09 15.46 9.71
C GLY A 367 1.65 15.56 9.20
N ASN A 368 1.29 14.62 8.31
CA ASN A 368 0.00 14.59 7.61
C ASN A 368 -0.79 13.30 7.91
N ALA A 369 -0.67 12.75 9.13
CA ALA A 369 -1.25 11.47 9.54
C ALA A 369 -2.50 11.60 10.45
N GLY A 370 -3.08 12.79 10.54
CA GLY A 370 -4.38 13.03 11.20
C GLY A 370 -5.55 12.30 10.51
N PRO A 371 -6.74 12.23 11.14
CA PRO A 371 -7.19 13.04 12.28
C PRO A 371 -7.00 12.39 13.67
N LYS A 372 -6.33 11.24 13.77
CA LYS A 372 -6.05 10.60 15.08
C LYS A 372 -5.06 11.44 15.91
N THR A 373 -5.19 11.40 17.22
CA THR A 373 -4.17 11.84 18.18
C THR A 373 -2.93 10.95 18.08
N GLU A 374 -1.83 11.38 18.69
CA GLU A 374 -0.56 10.63 18.75
C GLU A 374 0.07 10.35 17.37
N THR A 375 -0.10 11.27 16.42
CA THR A 375 0.31 11.16 15.00
C THR A 375 1.47 12.08 14.59
N VAL A 376 2.12 12.77 15.53
CA VAL A 376 3.33 13.59 15.27
C VAL A 376 4.58 12.71 15.25
N SER A 377 5.37 12.78 14.18
CA SER A 377 6.58 11.98 13.96
C SER A 377 7.89 12.80 14.02
N SER A 378 9.02 12.14 13.75
CA SER A 378 10.36 12.76 13.70
C SER A 378 10.54 13.68 12.48
N PRO A 379 11.29 14.81 12.58
CA PRO A 379 11.88 15.36 13.81
C PRO A 379 10.91 16.28 14.58
N GLY A 380 9.67 16.44 14.12
CA GLY A 380 8.64 17.29 14.74
C GLY A 380 8.28 16.92 16.18
N CYS A 381 8.59 15.70 16.62
CA CYS A 381 8.45 15.25 18.00
C CYS A 381 9.47 15.87 18.99
N VAL A 382 10.60 16.41 18.51
CA VAL A 382 11.71 16.89 19.36
C VAL A 382 11.34 18.16 20.14
N PRO A 383 11.52 18.23 21.48
CA PRO A 383 11.15 19.41 22.27
C PRO A 383 11.85 20.73 21.87
N GLY A 384 13.07 20.66 21.35
CA GLY A 384 13.88 21.83 20.99
C GLY A 384 13.35 22.62 19.79
N VAL A 385 12.72 21.97 18.81
CA VAL A 385 12.20 22.60 17.57
C VAL A 385 10.82 23.19 17.74
N LEU A 386 10.40 24.11 16.87
CA LEU A 386 9.05 24.63 16.76
C LEU A 386 8.25 23.81 15.74
N THR A 387 7.27 23.03 16.20
CA THR A 387 6.51 22.11 15.32
C THR A 387 5.16 22.69 14.90
N VAL A 388 4.83 22.57 13.62
CA VAL A 388 3.76 23.33 12.96
C VAL A 388 2.64 22.43 12.41
N GLY A 389 1.42 22.63 12.92
CA GLY A 389 0.18 22.05 12.39
C GLY A 389 -0.43 22.89 11.26
N ALA A 390 -1.38 22.31 10.52
CA ALA A 390 -2.04 22.96 9.39
C ALA A 390 -3.49 23.36 9.71
N VAL A 391 -3.86 24.60 9.39
CA VAL A 391 -5.25 25.06 9.31
C VAL A 391 -5.68 25.39 7.87
N ASP A 392 -6.98 25.36 7.64
CA ASP A 392 -7.62 25.93 6.45
C ASP A 392 -7.78 27.45 6.55
N ARG A 393 -8.34 28.06 5.50
CA ARG A 393 -8.58 29.51 5.40
C ARG A 393 -9.55 30.08 6.46
N ASP A 394 -10.31 29.21 7.13
CA ASP A 394 -11.32 29.53 8.12
C ASP A 394 -10.77 29.35 9.57
N ASP A 395 -9.44 29.16 9.71
CA ASP A 395 -8.70 28.78 10.92
C ASP A 395 -9.10 27.39 11.50
N THR A 396 -9.73 26.52 10.71
CA THR A 396 -10.12 25.16 11.11
C THR A 396 -8.93 24.20 10.97
N THR A 397 -8.70 23.32 11.97
CA THR A 397 -7.65 22.27 11.86
C THR A 397 -7.88 21.40 10.63
N ALA A 398 -6.88 21.29 9.75
CA ALA A 398 -6.97 20.42 8.58
C ALA A 398 -7.12 18.95 9.00
N GLN A 399 -7.96 18.17 8.30
CA GLN A 399 -8.25 16.77 8.66
C GLN A 399 -6.98 15.91 8.67
N PHE A 400 -6.07 16.13 7.72
CA PHE A 400 -4.79 15.42 7.62
C PHE A 400 -3.76 15.87 8.66
N SER A 401 -3.89 17.07 9.27
CA SER A 401 -2.83 17.59 10.15
C SER A 401 -2.63 16.63 11.31
N SER A 402 -1.39 16.15 11.48
CA SER A 402 -0.99 15.34 12.63
C SER A 402 -1.24 16.10 13.93
N ARG A 403 -1.56 15.34 14.98
CA ARG A 403 -2.05 15.81 16.29
C ARG A 403 -1.29 15.09 17.38
N GLY A 404 -0.96 15.78 18.45
CA GLY A 404 -0.25 15.19 19.57
C GLY A 404 -1.17 14.68 20.68
N PRO A 405 -0.62 14.52 21.89
CA PRO A 405 0.82 14.57 22.21
C PRO A 405 1.62 13.48 21.47
N VAL A 406 2.96 13.49 21.55
CA VAL A 406 3.78 12.42 20.93
C VAL A 406 3.50 11.06 21.58
N ALA A 407 3.32 10.00 20.78
CA ALA A 407 2.76 8.70 21.21
C ALA A 407 3.45 7.98 22.40
N VAL A 408 4.74 8.25 22.64
CA VAL A 408 5.54 7.56 23.67
C VAL A 408 6.03 8.52 24.76
N THR A 409 6.44 9.73 24.38
CA THR A 409 6.95 10.74 25.33
C THR A 409 5.85 11.64 25.90
N HIS A 410 4.62 11.52 25.38
CA HIS A 410 3.45 12.36 25.64
C HIS A 410 3.73 13.88 25.62
N THR A 411 4.76 14.28 24.86
CA THR A 411 5.20 15.67 24.70
C THR A 411 4.21 16.44 23.85
N LEU A 412 3.77 17.62 24.30
CA LEU A 412 2.87 18.47 23.52
C LEU A 412 3.52 18.91 22.21
N LYS A 413 2.88 18.52 21.10
CA LYS A 413 3.15 18.93 19.71
C LYS A 413 1.82 18.86 18.94
N PRO A 414 1.62 19.60 17.83
CA PRO A 414 2.40 20.77 17.42
C PRO A 414 2.32 21.91 18.47
N GLU A 415 3.21 22.89 18.36
CA GLU A 415 3.25 24.04 19.28
C GLU A 415 2.58 25.28 18.67
N ILE A 416 2.36 25.31 17.37
CA ILE A 416 1.60 26.34 16.65
C ILE A 416 0.94 25.74 15.41
N ALA A 417 -0.04 26.42 14.82
CA ALA A 417 -0.54 26.12 13.49
C ALA A 417 -0.48 27.33 12.55
N ALA A 418 -0.45 27.07 11.24
CA ALA A 418 -0.44 28.11 10.20
C ALA A 418 -1.20 27.62 8.95
N PRO A 419 -1.49 28.50 7.97
CA PRO A 419 -2.23 28.14 6.76
C PRO A 419 -1.49 27.03 5.99
N GLY A 420 -2.13 25.88 5.86
CA GLY A 420 -1.55 24.67 5.24
C GLY A 420 -2.49 23.96 4.27
N VAL A 421 -3.62 24.57 3.92
CA VAL A 421 -4.58 24.05 2.93
C VAL A 421 -4.68 24.99 1.75
N ASP A 422 -4.60 24.42 0.56
CA ASP A 422 -4.69 25.04 -0.76
C ASP A 422 -3.66 26.15 -1.00
N ILE A 423 -2.43 26.01 -0.47
CA ILE A 423 -1.43 27.09 -0.38
C ILE A 423 -0.59 27.24 -1.65
N SER A 424 -0.25 28.46 -2.10
CA SER A 424 0.79 28.66 -3.11
C SER A 424 1.79 29.77 -2.86
N ALA A 425 3.02 29.47 -3.25
CA ALA A 425 3.90 30.46 -3.82
C ALA A 425 4.38 29.97 -5.21
N ALA A 426 5.63 30.25 -5.58
CA ALA A 426 6.20 30.06 -6.90
C ALA A 426 6.12 28.61 -7.42
N SER A 427 6.00 28.46 -8.75
CA SER A 427 6.19 27.17 -9.42
C SER A 427 7.56 27.08 -10.08
N ALA A 428 8.29 25.99 -9.81
CA ALA A 428 9.49 25.66 -10.59
C ALA A 428 9.14 25.52 -12.08
N GLY A 429 9.98 26.10 -12.95
CA GLY A 429 9.75 26.25 -14.39
C GLY A 429 8.59 27.18 -14.76
N GLY A 430 7.75 27.59 -13.81
CA GLY A 430 6.54 28.36 -14.04
C GLY A 430 6.86 29.83 -14.33
N ARG A 431 6.29 30.37 -15.41
CA ARG A 431 6.45 31.79 -15.78
C ARG A 431 5.09 32.33 -16.27
N GLY A 432 4.88 33.64 -16.15
CA GLY A 432 3.61 34.28 -16.53
C GLY A 432 2.41 33.68 -15.79
N VAL A 433 1.38 33.24 -16.52
CA VAL A 433 0.16 32.66 -15.94
C VAL A 433 0.40 31.34 -15.18
N TYR A 434 1.52 30.66 -15.41
CA TYR A 434 1.89 29.39 -14.76
C TYR A 434 2.84 29.55 -13.56
N ALA A 435 3.07 30.77 -13.09
CA ALA A 435 4.06 31.07 -12.04
C ALA A 435 3.71 30.59 -10.61
N TYR A 436 2.53 30.02 -10.32
CA TYR A 436 2.05 29.86 -8.92
C TYR A 436 1.24 28.61 -8.61
N ARG A 437 1.43 28.04 -7.40
CA ARG A 437 1.17 26.60 -7.13
C ARG A 437 0.64 26.13 -5.70
N THR A 438 -0.60 25.59 -5.57
CA THR A 438 -1.28 24.72 -4.55
C THR A 438 -0.42 23.58 -3.99
N MET A 439 -0.12 23.59 -2.71
CA MET A 439 0.13 22.33 -2.00
C MET A 439 -0.63 22.40 -0.67
N SER A 440 -1.13 21.25 -0.23
CA SER A 440 -1.92 21.10 0.99
C SER A 440 -1.20 20.10 1.88
N GLY A 441 -0.76 20.55 3.05
CA GLY A 441 0.10 19.80 3.96
C GLY A 441 0.64 20.69 5.08
N THR A 442 1.07 20.08 6.18
CA THR A 442 1.86 20.78 7.22
C THR A 442 3.14 21.39 6.66
N SER A 443 3.71 20.78 5.62
CA SER A 443 4.77 21.29 4.76
C SER A 443 4.54 22.70 4.18
N MET A 444 3.29 23.18 4.09
CA MET A 444 2.97 24.54 3.64
C MET A 444 2.65 25.49 4.81
N ALA A 445 2.31 24.95 5.98
CA ALA A 445 2.18 25.73 7.21
C ALA A 445 3.58 26.09 7.78
N THR A 446 4.53 25.15 7.75
CA THR A 446 5.93 25.33 8.20
C THR A 446 6.62 26.59 7.63
N PRO A 447 6.65 26.85 6.30
CA PRO A 447 7.32 28.03 5.74
C PRO A 447 6.67 29.36 6.15
N HIS A 448 5.37 29.41 6.45
CA HIS A 448 4.75 30.62 7.01
C HIS A 448 5.34 30.95 8.39
N VAL A 449 5.51 29.95 9.25
CA VAL A 449 6.11 30.11 10.59
C VAL A 449 7.61 30.41 10.49
N ALA A 450 8.32 29.80 9.54
CA ALA A 450 9.74 30.08 9.32
C ALA A 450 9.98 31.52 8.82
N GLY A 451 9.14 32.03 7.91
CA GLY A 451 9.15 33.44 7.52
C GLY A 451 8.81 34.36 8.71
N ALA A 452 7.81 34.00 9.52
CA ALA A 452 7.46 34.77 10.72
C ALA A 452 8.63 34.86 11.73
N ALA A 453 9.37 33.76 11.93
CA ALA A 453 10.56 33.74 12.78
C ALA A 453 11.66 34.70 12.27
N ALA A 454 11.83 34.85 10.95
CA ALA A 454 12.73 35.84 10.36
C ALA A 454 12.24 37.29 10.56
N VAL A 455 10.93 37.55 10.45
CA VAL A 455 10.35 38.87 10.74
C VAL A 455 10.54 39.24 12.22
N VAL A 456 10.35 38.29 13.14
CA VAL A 456 10.61 38.48 14.59
C VAL A 456 12.09 38.67 14.88
N ARG A 457 12.99 37.92 14.22
CA ARG A 457 14.46 38.12 14.31
C ARG A 457 14.88 39.51 13.87
N GLN A 458 14.28 40.08 12.82
CA GLN A 458 14.58 41.45 12.39
C GLN A 458 14.19 42.46 13.47
N ALA A 459 13.04 42.27 14.14
CA ALA A 459 12.58 43.14 15.21
C ALA A 459 13.42 43.00 16.50
N HIS A 460 13.89 41.78 16.79
CA HIS A 460 14.62 41.43 18.02
C HIS A 460 15.92 40.66 17.70
N PRO A 461 16.95 41.34 17.16
CA PRO A 461 18.16 40.68 16.66
C PRO A 461 18.94 39.93 17.75
N ASP A 462 18.90 40.42 18.99
CA ASP A 462 19.62 39.82 20.13
C ASP A 462 18.90 38.62 20.79
N TRP A 463 17.67 38.28 20.37
CA TRP A 463 16.91 37.18 20.98
C TRP A 463 17.46 35.80 20.61
N THR A 464 17.41 34.85 21.54
CA THR A 464 17.70 33.45 21.23
C THR A 464 16.60 32.82 20.37
N ALA A 465 16.93 31.75 19.66
CA ALA A 465 15.98 30.89 18.95
C ALA A 465 14.78 30.50 19.81
N GLN A 466 15.00 30.21 21.09
CA GLN A 466 13.96 29.84 22.05
C GLN A 466 13.09 31.03 22.49
N GLN A 467 13.61 32.26 22.51
CA GLN A 467 12.80 33.47 22.72
C GLN A 467 11.94 33.80 21.49
N ILE A 468 12.47 33.62 20.28
CA ILE A 468 11.68 33.76 19.03
C ILE A 468 10.56 32.72 19.00
N LYS A 469 10.86 31.45 19.30
CA LYS A 469 9.87 30.36 19.46
C LYS A 469 8.82 30.71 20.53
N ALA A 470 9.25 31.17 21.69
CA ALA A 470 8.36 31.59 22.78
C ALA A 470 7.41 32.72 22.35
N SER A 471 7.90 33.72 21.61
CA SER A 471 7.07 34.82 21.11
C SER A 471 6.01 34.34 20.12
N LEU A 472 6.42 33.61 19.07
CA LEU A 472 5.52 33.09 18.03
C LEU A 472 4.36 32.26 18.61
N VAL A 473 4.66 31.39 19.59
CA VAL A 473 3.65 30.57 20.25
C VAL A 473 2.81 31.37 21.25
N SER A 474 3.42 32.31 21.98
CA SER A 474 2.71 33.19 22.93
C SER A 474 1.66 34.05 22.23
N SER A 475 2.02 34.71 21.13
CA SER A 475 1.13 35.64 20.42
C SER A 475 0.02 34.97 19.61
N ALA A 476 0.03 33.65 19.47
CA ALA A 476 -0.88 32.91 18.59
C ALA A 476 -2.37 33.08 18.94
N ARG A 477 -3.22 33.10 17.90
CA ARG A 477 -4.66 33.34 17.98
C ARG A 477 -5.42 32.05 18.32
N THR A 478 -6.34 32.12 19.29
CA THR A 478 -7.11 30.97 19.81
C THR A 478 -8.63 31.11 19.70
N GLY A 479 -9.13 32.16 19.04
CA GLY A 479 -10.56 32.39 18.86
C GLY A 479 -11.13 31.75 17.60
N GLY A 480 -12.46 31.71 17.47
CA GLY A 480 -13.13 31.21 16.25
C GLY A 480 -13.16 29.68 16.17
N LYS A 481 -12.70 29.11 15.05
CA LYS A 481 -12.70 27.66 14.78
C LYS A 481 -11.41 26.93 15.21
N VAL A 482 -10.46 27.64 15.82
CA VAL A 482 -9.13 27.10 16.19
C VAL A 482 -9.29 25.89 17.12
N GLY A 483 -8.66 24.78 16.75
CA GLY A 483 -8.74 23.50 17.48
C GLY A 483 -8.07 23.52 18.86
N GLY A 484 -8.13 22.37 19.55
CA GLY A 484 -7.50 22.19 20.86
C GLY A 484 -5.96 22.28 20.82
N ALA A 485 -5.35 22.21 22.01
CA ALA A 485 -3.90 22.29 22.16
C ALA A 485 -3.17 21.07 21.54
N ASP A 486 -3.84 19.92 21.49
CA ASP A 486 -3.51 18.70 20.74
C ASP A 486 -3.38 18.91 19.22
N GLN A 487 -4.09 19.89 18.66
CA GLN A 487 -4.20 20.13 17.22
C GLN A 487 -3.41 21.34 16.73
N THR A 488 -3.34 22.40 17.54
CA THR A 488 -2.82 23.71 17.12
C THR A 488 -1.86 24.34 18.14
N GLY A 489 -1.50 23.64 19.22
CA GLY A 489 -0.56 24.13 20.22
C GLY A 489 -1.03 25.44 20.85
N GLY A 490 -0.22 26.50 20.74
CA GLY A 490 -0.60 27.85 21.15
C GLY A 490 -1.77 28.44 20.36
N GLY A 491 -1.99 28.04 19.11
CA GLY A 491 -3.05 28.56 18.25
C GLY A 491 -2.56 28.80 16.82
N VAL A 492 -3.26 29.66 16.08
CA VAL A 492 -2.86 30.06 14.72
C VAL A 492 -1.88 31.23 14.75
N LEU A 493 -0.85 31.17 13.90
CA LEU A 493 0.20 32.19 13.73
C LEU A 493 -0.34 33.62 13.56
N ASP A 494 0.30 34.56 14.26
CA ASP A 494 0.12 36.00 14.11
C ASP A 494 1.50 36.68 14.05
N VAL A 495 1.90 37.12 12.86
CA VAL A 495 3.24 37.70 12.61
C VAL A 495 3.37 39.08 13.26
N PHE A 496 2.34 39.92 13.11
CA PHE A 496 2.33 41.25 13.71
C PHE A 496 2.23 41.18 15.24
N GLY A 497 1.45 40.23 15.78
CA GLY A 497 1.42 39.91 17.20
C GLY A 497 2.81 39.54 17.73
N ALA A 498 3.48 38.58 17.09
CA ALA A 498 4.79 38.08 17.52
C ALA A 498 5.92 39.15 17.51
N VAL A 499 5.86 40.10 16.57
CA VAL A 499 6.78 41.25 16.52
C VAL A 499 6.59 42.19 17.72
N ASN A 500 5.34 42.47 18.10
CA ASN A 500 4.97 43.43 19.15
C ASN A 500 4.89 42.80 20.56
N GLN A 501 5.19 41.51 20.69
CA GLN A 501 4.96 40.73 21.91
C GLN A 501 5.93 41.08 23.05
N LYS A 502 5.59 42.08 23.87
CA LYS A 502 6.40 42.49 25.05
C LYS A 502 6.49 41.45 26.17
N VAL A 503 5.56 40.49 26.26
CA VAL A 503 5.61 39.44 27.31
C VAL A 503 5.40 38.06 26.72
N VAL A 504 6.36 37.17 26.95
CA VAL A 504 6.38 35.79 26.43
C VAL A 504 6.31 34.76 27.57
N SER A 505 5.93 33.53 27.23
CA SER A 505 5.90 32.39 28.16
C SER A 505 6.51 31.14 27.50
N ALA A 506 6.51 30.01 28.22
CA ALA A 506 7.00 28.74 27.68
C ALA A 506 6.16 28.31 26.46
N PRO A 507 6.77 27.89 25.33
CA PRO A 507 6.02 27.49 24.14
C PRO A 507 5.24 26.17 24.33
N ALA A 508 5.59 25.36 25.33
CA ALA A 508 4.79 24.24 25.78
C ALA A 508 5.08 23.95 27.26
N VAL A 509 4.04 23.68 28.04
CA VAL A 509 4.15 23.25 29.44
C VAL A 509 3.89 21.75 29.51
N GLN A 510 4.98 20.98 29.62
CA GLN A 510 4.92 19.54 29.91
C GLN A 510 4.66 19.39 31.42
N ALA A 511 3.45 19.03 31.81
CA ALA A 511 3.02 19.01 33.21
C ALA A 511 3.15 17.64 33.89
N GLY A 512 3.73 16.64 33.22
CA GLY A 512 4.12 15.35 33.79
C GLY A 512 3.39 14.15 33.20
N SER A 513 3.88 12.95 33.53
CA SER A 513 3.26 11.66 33.19
C SER A 513 3.07 10.85 34.47
N TYR A 514 1.83 10.46 34.74
CA TYR A 514 1.40 9.88 36.01
C TYR A 514 0.92 8.46 35.83
N ASN A 515 1.75 7.49 36.22
CA ASN A 515 1.44 6.07 36.14
C ASN A 515 0.37 5.67 37.16
N TRP A 516 -0.33 4.57 36.91
CA TRP A 516 -1.31 4.03 37.85
C TRP A 516 -0.62 3.11 38.89
N PRO A 517 -0.98 3.20 40.19
CA PRO A 517 -1.97 4.10 40.78
C PRO A 517 -1.43 5.50 41.07
N GLN A 518 -2.21 6.53 40.78
CA GLN A 518 -1.93 7.89 41.22
C GLN A 518 -2.43 8.13 42.64
N ASP A 519 -1.62 8.75 43.49
CA ASP A 519 -2.01 9.15 44.85
C ASP A 519 -1.67 10.62 45.17
N THR A 520 -1.93 11.04 46.40
CA THR A 520 -1.74 12.44 46.82
C THR A 520 -0.30 12.94 46.75
N SER A 521 0.70 12.06 46.61
CA SER A 521 2.12 12.40 46.43
C SER A 521 2.47 12.81 45.00
N ASP A 522 1.68 12.38 43.99
CA ASP A 522 1.82 12.84 42.60
C ASP A 522 1.37 14.30 42.40
N ARG A 523 0.69 14.88 43.39
CA ARG A 523 0.19 16.27 43.36
C ARG A 523 1.35 17.25 43.38
N THR A 524 1.57 17.91 42.25
CA THR A 524 2.71 18.82 42.06
C THR A 524 2.29 20.23 41.71
N THR A 525 3.26 21.12 41.55
CA THR A 525 3.06 22.49 41.05
C THR A 525 4.16 22.81 40.05
N VAL A 526 3.78 22.89 38.78
CA VAL A 526 4.64 23.29 37.67
C VAL A 526 4.74 24.82 37.69
N GLN A 527 5.95 25.35 37.49
CA GLN A 527 6.18 26.79 37.42
C GLN A 527 6.17 27.22 35.96
N VAL A 528 5.22 28.10 35.60
CA VAL A 528 5.06 28.62 34.24
C VAL A 528 5.70 30.02 34.19
N PRO A 529 6.79 30.23 33.44
CA PRO A 529 7.47 31.52 33.38
C PRO A 529 6.69 32.51 32.52
N PHE A 530 6.60 33.76 32.98
CA PHE A 530 6.16 34.90 32.18
C PHE A 530 7.28 35.94 32.19
N THR A 531 7.92 36.15 31.03
CA THR A 531 9.08 37.02 30.85
C THR A 531 8.66 38.27 30.08
N ASN A 532 8.81 39.44 30.69
CA ASN A 532 8.58 40.74 30.06
C ASN A 532 9.90 41.30 29.53
N THR A 533 9.94 41.58 28.25
CA THR A 533 11.06 42.19 27.51
C THR A 533 10.84 43.68 27.23
N GLY A 534 9.78 44.26 27.79
CA GLY A 534 9.44 45.67 27.68
C GLY A 534 9.92 46.51 28.86
N ASP A 535 10.25 47.76 28.53
CA ASP A 535 10.48 48.95 29.39
C ASP A 535 9.50 49.21 30.56
N SER A 536 8.36 48.52 30.61
CA SER A 536 7.23 48.87 31.47
C SER A 536 6.53 47.63 32.00
N ALA A 537 6.08 47.69 33.26
CA ALA A 537 5.54 46.54 33.97
C ALA A 537 4.09 46.21 33.56
N VAL A 538 3.89 45.04 32.95
CA VAL A 538 2.59 44.57 32.47
C VAL A 538 1.83 43.81 33.57
N THR A 539 0.51 43.99 33.64
CA THR A 539 -0.36 43.19 34.51
C THR A 539 -1.30 42.35 33.67
N LEU A 540 -1.21 41.03 33.82
CA LEU A 540 -1.96 40.04 33.04
C LEU A 540 -3.04 39.39 33.92
N ASN A 541 -4.22 39.18 33.35
CA ASN A 541 -5.28 38.34 33.91
C ASN A 541 -5.11 36.93 33.34
N LEU A 542 -5.18 35.88 34.17
CA LEU A 542 -4.83 34.50 33.83
C LEU A 542 -6.04 33.56 33.95
N LYS A 543 -6.20 32.65 32.98
CA LYS A 543 -7.27 31.63 32.99
C LYS A 543 -6.79 30.33 32.33
N VAL A 544 -7.16 29.17 32.89
CA VAL A 544 -7.07 27.87 32.18
C VAL A 544 -8.33 27.66 31.32
N SER A 545 -8.18 27.12 30.11
CA SER A 545 -9.26 26.95 29.14
C SER A 545 -9.04 25.75 28.22
N GLY A 546 -10.14 25.20 27.67
CA GLY A 546 -10.11 24.11 26.69
C GLY A 546 -9.38 22.86 27.20
N VAL A 547 -9.70 22.41 28.41
CA VAL A 547 -9.06 21.22 29.01
C VAL A 547 -9.81 19.99 28.56
N HIS A 548 -9.21 19.22 27.65
CA HIS A 548 -9.82 18.02 27.06
C HIS A 548 -9.02 16.77 27.43
N GLY A 549 -9.72 15.63 27.56
CA GLY A 549 -9.11 14.32 27.76
C GLY A 549 -8.71 13.65 26.44
N ASN A 550 -8.25 12.41 26.51
CA ASN A 550 -7.73 11.66 25.37
C ASN A 550 -8.80 11.35 24.30
N ASP A 551 -10.08 11.30 24.70
CA ASP A 551 -11.26 11.20 23.84
C ASP A 551 -11.71 12.55 23.23
N GLY A 552 -10.99 13.64 23.51
CA GLY A 552 -11.32 15.00 23.08
C GLY A 552 -12.45 15.65 23.88
N SER A 553 -12.99 15.01 24.91
CA SER A 553 -14.11 15.55 25.70
C SER A 553 -13.65 16.45 26.85
N ASP A 554 -14.46 17.46 27.19
CA ASP A 554 -14.20 18.39 28.29
C ASP A 554 -13.92 17.66 29.62
N VAL A 555 -12.85 18.08 30.29
CA VAL A 555 -12.46 17.64 31.63
C VAL A 555 -12.80 18.77 32.62
N PRO A 556 -14.00 18.75 33.24
CA PRO A 556 -14.38 19.72 34.28
C PRO A 556 -13.74 19.40 35.65
N SER A 557 -12.86 18.39 35.72
CA SER A 557 -12.19 17.99 36.95
C SER A 557 -11.10 18.99 37.34
N GLY A 558 -10.66 18.94 38.60
CA GLY A 558 -9.68 19.88 39.13
C GLY A 558 -8.22 19.66 38.69
N VAL A 559 -7.99 18.87 37.64
CA VAL A 559 -6.68 18.29 37.26
C VAL A 559 -5.60 19.33 36.95
N VAL A 560 -5.96 20.49 36.38
CA VAL A 560 -5.04 21.60 36.07
C VAL A 560 -5.64 22.92 36.59
N LYS A 561 -4.95 23.60 37.51
CA LYS A 561 -5.43 24.83 38.17
C LYS A 561 -4.34 25.87 38.39
N LEU A 562 -4.66 27.14 38.18
CA LEU A 562 -3.82 28.27 38.59
C LEU A 562 -4.16 28.69 40.01
N LYS A 563 -3.14 28.96 40.86
CA LYS A 563 -3.37 29.54 42.20
C LYS A 563 -3.82 31.00 42.16
N GLN A 564 -3.53 31.72 41.07
CA GLN A 564 -3.71 33.16 40.95
C GLN A 564 -4.30 33.53 39.58
N GLY A 565 -5.40 34.28 39.58
CA GLY A 565 -6.07 34.76 38.37
C GLY A 565 -5.48 36.05 37.79
N LYS A 566 -4.43 36.61 38.40
CA LYS A 566 -3.67 37.77 37.90
C LYS A 566 -2.19 37.64 38.26
N VAL A 567 -1.32 38.24 37.46
CA VAL A 567 0.12 38.41 37.74
C VAL A 567 0.59 39.77 37.23
N ARG A 568 1.51 40.42 37.95
CA ARG A 568 2.23 41.61 37.49
C ARG A 568 3.67 41.22 37.17
N VAL A 569 4.08 41.37 35.92
CA VAL A 569 5.44 41.11 35.46
C VAL A 569 6.17 42.46 35.37
N PRO A 570 7.23 42.72 36.17
CA PRO A 570 8.02 43.95 36.07
C PRO A 570 8.66 44.11 34.68
N ALA A 571 9.22 45.29 34.37
CA ALA A 571 10.10 45.45 33.22
C ALA A 571 11.33 44.53 33.35
N ASP A 572 11.84 44.02 32.22
CA ASP A 572 13.05 43.19 32.11
C ASP A 572 13.13 42.01 33.10
N ALA A 573 11.97 41.42 33.44
CA ALA A 573 11.85 40.45 34.52
C ALA A 573 11.03 39.22 34.12
N THR A 574 11.35 38.08 34.76
CA THR A 574 10.57 36.85 34.67
C THR A 574 9.86 36.57 35.99
N VAL A 575 8.54 36.33 35.93
CA VAL A 575 7.74 35.91 37.09
C VAL A 575 7.24 34.48 36.86
N GLN A 576 7.45 33.62 37.86
CA GLN A 576 6.96 32.24 37.84
C GLN A 576 5.51 32.19 38.34
N VAL A 577 4.63 31.54 37.57
CA VAL A 577 3.22 31.34 37.92
C VAL A 577 2.99 29.87 38.29
N PRO A 578 2.53 29.57 39.51
CA PRO A 578 2.30 28.19 39.95
C PRO A 578 1.02 27.59 39.36
N LEU A 579 1.20 26.60 38.49
CA LEU A 579 0.18 25.73 37.93
C LEU A 579 0.12 24.43 38.75
N GLN A 580 -0.93 24.25 39.54
CA GLN A 580 -1.18 23.02 40.30
C GLN A 580 -1.69 21.91 39.39
N ILE A 581 -1.13 20.71 39.57
CA ILE A 581 -1.55 19.50 38.88
C ILE A 581 -2.07 18.51 39.93
N ASP A 582 -3.29 18.01 39.73
CA ASP A 582 -3.93 17.01 40.59
C ASP A 582 -4.32 15.76 39.77
N PRO A 583 -3.40 14.82 39.56
CA PRO A 583 -3.65 13.62 38.76
C PRO A 583 -4.57 12.61 39.46
N THR A 584 -4.90 12.82 40.74
CA THR A 584 -5.96 12.06 41.44
C THR A 584 -7.36 12.62 41.17
N ALA A 585 -7.49 13.69 40.38
CA ALA A 585 -8.78 14.25 40.02
C ALA A 585 -9.52 13.32 39.05
N ARG A 586 -10.70 12.84 39.46
CA ARG A 586 -11.49 11.84 38.71
C ARG A 586 -11.70 12.22 37.24
N LEU A 587 -11.17 11.41 36.34
CA LEU A 587 -11.43 11.40 34.90
C LEU A 587 -12.50 10.33 34.56
N LYS A 588 -13.10 10.43 33.36
CA LYS A 588 -13.87 9.34 32.73
C LYS A 588 -12.93 8.38 32.00
N ASP A 589 -13.38 7.16 31.69
CA ASP A 589 -12.51 6.09 31.18
C ASP A 589 -11.87 6.35 29.80
N GLY A 590 -12.51 7.20 28.97
CA GLY A 590 -11.97 7.73 27.71
C GLY A 590 -11.11 9.00 27.87
N GLN A 591 -11.16 9.66 29.03
CA GLN A 591 -10.39 10.88 29.30
C GLN A 591 -8.97 10.59 29.81
N TYR A 592 -8.72 9.39 30.36
CA TYR A 592 -7.36 8.93 30.69
C TYR A 592 -6.50 8.74 29.43
N GLY A 593 -5.20 8.96 29.58
CA GLY A 593 -4.26 9.17 28.48
C GLY A 593 -3.77 10.61 28.51
N ALA A 594 -3.65 11.23 27.35
CA ALA A 594 -3.34 12.66 27.22
C ALA A 594 -4.49 13.54 27.76
N VAL A 595 -4.14 14.53 28.59
CA VAL A 595 -5.02 15.64 28.97
C VAL A 595 -4.33 16.92 28.53
N THR A 596 -4.96 17.69 27.64
CA THR A 596 -4.37 18.90 27.04
C THR A 596 -5.23 20.14 27.30
N GLY A 597 -4.65 21.34 27.27
CA GLY A 597 -5.38 22.60 27.37
C GLY A 597 -4.49 23.83 27.25
N ARG A 598 -5.01 25.02 27.58
CA ARG A 598 -4.28 26.30 27.47
C ARG A 598 -4.42 27.18 28.69
N ILE A 599 -3.32 27.81 29.12
CA ILE A 599 -3.38 29.03 29.94
C ILE A 599 -3.45 30.22 29.00
N MET A 600 -4.50 31.02 29.13
CA MET A 600 -4.63 32.31 28.46
C MET A 600 -4.23 33.42 29.43
N ALA A 601 -3.39 34.36 28.99
CA ALA A 601 -3.05 35.56 29.73
C ALA A 601 -3.34 36.83 28.91
N THR A 602 -3.99 37.83 29.53
CA THR A 602 -4.40 39.05 28.81
C THR A 602 -4.27 40.31 29.66
N GLY A 603 -3.66 41.37 29.12
CA GLY A 603 -3.60 42.70 29.74
C GLY A 603 -2.58 43.64 29.10
N GLY A 604 -2.82 44.95 29.15
CA GLY A 604 -1.89 45.96 28.59
C GLY A 604 -1.68 45.81 27.07
N HIS A 605 -2.73 45.48 26.32
CA HIS A 605 -2.72 45.08 24.91
C HIS A 605 -1.99 43.77 24.58
N VAL A 606 -1.36 43.09 25.56
CA VAL A 606 -0.73 41.79 25.38
C VAL A 606 -1.77 40.65 25.50
N HIS A 607 -1.66 39.67 24.61
CA HIS A 607 -2.32 38.37 24.65
C HIS A 607 -1.25 37.28 24.69
N ILE A 608 -1.43 36.24 25.52
CA ILE A 608 -0.53 35.08 25.59
C ILE A 608 -1.38 33.81 25.60
N SER A 609 -1.03 32.87 24.73
CA SER A 609 -1.46 31.49 24.77
C SER A 609 -0.31 30.58 25.22
N VAL A 610 -0.55 29.73 26.23
CA VAL A 610 0.43 28.76 26.72
C VAL A 610 -0.20 27.36 26.70
N PRO A 611 0.15 26.49 25.74
CA PRO A 611 -0.40 25.14 25.69
C PRO A 611 0.23 24.25 26.78
N VAL A 612 -0.61 23.38 27.36
CA VAL A 612 -0.30 22.49 28.48
C VAL A 612 -0.69 21.07 28.09
N THR A 613 0.15 20.09 28.44
CA THR A 613 -0.22 18.67 28.42
C THR A 613 0.19 17.98 29.72
N LEU A 614 -0.55 16.96 30.12
CA LEU A 614 -0.09 15.90 31.02
C LEU A 614 -0.59 14.54 30.51
N TYR A 615 0.02 13.47 30.97
CA TYR A 615 -0.47 12.11 30.75
C TYR A 615 -0.93 11.50 32.07
N VAL A 616 -2.16 10.99 32.13
CA VAL A 616 -2.70 10.29 33.31
C VAL A 616 -3.06 8.87 32.90
N GLN A 617 -2.24 7.90 33.31
CA GLN A 617 -2.42 6.50 32.93
C GLN A 617 -3.75 5.95 33.52
N PRO A 618 -4.58 5.24 32.73
CA PRO A 618 -5.76 4.56 33.24
C PRO A 618 -5.40 3.47 34.26
N LYS A 619 -6.39 3.00 35.03
CA LYS A 619 -6.23 1.84 35.92
C LYS A 619 -5.66 0.65 35.15
N THR A 620 -4.51 0.15 35.59
CA THR A 620 -3.86 -1.04 35.02
C THR A 620 -3.53 -2.09 36.09
N VAL A 621 -3.49 -3.36 35.65
CA VAL A 621 -3.14 -4.55 36.43
C VAL A 621 -2.12 -5.39 35.66
N THR A 622 -1.40 -6.27 36.35
CA THR A 622 -0.34 -7.09 35.74
C THR A 622 -0.91 -8.41 35.23
N LEU A 623 -0.73 -8.70 33.95
CA LEU A 623 -0.89 -10.06 33.42
C LEU A 623 0.50 -10.66 33.18
N ARG A 624 0.79 -11.80 33.82
CA ARG A 624 1.98 -12.62 33.54
C ARG A 624 1.56 -13.83 32.72
N VAL A 625 2.19 -14.07 31.59
CA VAL A 625 1.96 -15.26 30.75
C VAL A 625 3.24 -16.07 30.69
N LYS A 626 3.16 -17.35 31.08
CA LYS A 626 4.26 -18.31 30.94
C LYS A 626 3.94 -19.22 29.76
N ALA A 627 4.77 -19.22 28.72
CA ALA A 627 4.67 -20.14 27.59
C ALA A 627 5.73 -21.24 27.75
N ILE A 628 5.31 -22.49 27.87
CA ILE A 628 6.18 -23.64 28.16
C ILE A 628 6.07 -24.64 26.98
N ASP A 629 7.19 -25.12 26.47
CA ASP A 629 7.29 -26.09 25.38
C ASP A 629 7.00 -27.54 25.85
N ARG A 630 7.07 -28.53 24.94
CA ARG A 630 6.82 -29.94 25.28
C ARG A 630 7.98 -30.64 26.01
N ASN A 631 9.17 -30.04 26.04
CA ASN A 631 10.27 -30.48 26.90
C ASN A 631 10.09 -29.99 28.35
N GLY A 632 9.36 -28.89 28.53
CA GLY A 632 9.14 -28.21 29.81
C GLY A 632 9.92 -26.91 29.98
N GLU A 633 10.57 -26.45 28.91
CA GLU A 633 11.40 -25.24 28.88
C GLU A 633 10.59 -24.00 28.41
N PRO A 634 11.07 -22.77 28.66
CA PRO A 634 10.43 -21.56 28.15
C PRO A 634 10.38 -21.52 26.61
N ALA A 635 9.21 -21.28 26.05
CA ALA A 635 8.99 -21.34 24.59
C ALA A 635 9.89 -20.36 23.81
N THR A 636 10.45 -20.82 22.69
CA THR A 636 11.45 -20.07 21.91
C THR A 636 11.26 -20.22 20.40
N GLY A 637 12.18 -19.67 19.60
CA GLY A 637 12.10 -19.68 18.14
C GLY A 637 10.86 -18.94 17.61
N PRO A 638 10.05 -19.54 16.72
CA PRO A 638 8.85 -18.90 16.15
C PRO A 638 7.67 -18.80 17.13
N SER A 639 7.84 -19.20 18.40
CA SER A 639 6.76 -19.24 19.38
C SER A 639 6.21 -17.84 19.71
N SER A 640 4.91 -17.65 19.53
CA SER A 640 4.22 -16.36 19.64
C SER A 640 3.18 -16.31 20.76
N LEU A 641 2.91 -15.11 21.25
CA LEU A 641 1.81 -14.78 22.14
C LEU A 641 1.04 -13.61 21.53
N ASP A 642 -0.24 -13.82 21.25
CA ASP A 642 -1.20 -12.84 20.76
C ASP A 642 -2.17 -12.51 21.89
N LEU A 643 -2.14 -11.28 22.41
CA LEU A 643 -3.02 -10.81 23.49
C LEU A 643 -3.85 -9.61 23.00
N VAL A 644 -5.18 -9.70 23.06
CA VAL A 644 -6.10 -8.66 22.57
C VAL A 644 -7.12 -8.32 23.64
N SER A 645 -7.34 -7.04 23.91
CA SER A 645 -8.49 -6.57 24.71
C SER A 645 -9.73 -6.53 23.83
N LEU A 646 -10.81 -7.15 24.31
CA LEU A 646 -12.11 -7.14 23.64
C LEU A 646 -12.83 -5.80 23.86
N ASP A 647 -12.69 -5.19 25.04
CA ASP A 647 -13.44 -3.98 25.43
C ASP A 647 -13.00 -2.69 24.72
N ILE A 648 -11.71 -2.58 24.37
CA ILE A 648 -11.13 -1.39 23.73
C ILE A 648 -10.48 -1.69 22.37
N ASN A 649 -10.59 -2.93 21.88
CA ASN A 649 -10.19 -3.31 20.53
C ASN A 649 -8.72 -2.99 20.18
N THR A 650 -7.82 -3.27 21.13
CA THR A 650 -6.36 -3.13 20.98
C THR A 650 -5.66 -4.41 21.40
N GLY A 651 -4.60 -4.81 20.70
CA GLY A 651 -3.83 -6.00 21.04
C GLY A 651 -2.34 -5.89 20.69
N GLU A 652 -1.55 -6.79 21.27
CA GLU A 652 -0.10 -6.88 21.12
C GLU A 652 0.29 -8.33 20.77
N ARG A 653 1.23 -8.48 19.83
CA ARG A 653 1.88 -9.78 19.52
C ARG A 653 3.33 -9.73 19.98
N ARG A 654 3.75 -10.72 20.77
CA ARG A 654 5.16 -10.92 21.18
C ARG A 654 5.71 -12.26 20.71
N THR A 655 6.99 -12.31 20.43
CA THR A 655 7.77 -13.55 20.42
C THR A 655 8.16 -13.89 21.85
N ASN A 656 8.02 -15.14 22.29
CA ASN A 656 8.37 -15.48 23.69
C ASN A 656 9.89 -15.48 23.92
N SER A 657 10.68 -15.84 22.92
CA SER A 657 12.15 -15.71 22.89
C SER A 657 12.90 -16.33 24.08
N GLY A 658 12.37 -17.42 24.66
CA GLY A 658 12.93 -18.08 25.85
C GLY A 658 12.66 -17.37 27.17
N ALA A 659 11.81 -16.33 27.21
CA ALA A 659 11.43 -15.68 28.46
C ALA A 659 10.54 -16.59 29.32
N THR A 660 10.87 -16.71 30.61
CA THR A 660 10.09 -17.51 31.59
C THR A 660 8.69 -16.92 31.81
N ASP A 661 8.61 -15.59 31.92
CA ASP A 661 7.40 -14.83 32.23
C ASP A 661 7.30 -13.61 31.29
N GLN A 662 6.37 -13.63 30.35
CA GLN A 662 5.99 -12.43 29.58
C GLN A 662 5.04 -11.58 30.40
N THR A 663 5.44 -10.35 30.73
CA THR A 663 4.67 -9.46 31.61
C THR A 663 4.02 -8.34 30.79
N PHE A 664 2.71 -8.20 30.92
CA PHE A 664 1.88 -7.17 30.31
C PHE A 664 1.25 -6.30 31.41
N ARG A 665 1.04 -5.01 31.14
CA ARG A 665 0.25 -4.10 31.98
C ARG A 665 -1.01 -3.74 31.22
N VAL A 666 -2.15 -4.24 31.70
CA VAL A 666 -3.42 -4.27 30.96
C VAL A 666 -4.49 -3.49 31.75
N ARG A 667 -5.49 -2.92 31.06
CA ARG A 667 -6.68 -2.40 31.75
C ARG A 667 -7.48 -3.59 32.31
N PRO A 668 -8.12 -3.52 33.50
CA PRO A 668 -9.13 -4.49 33.88
C PRO A 668 -10.23 -4.57 32.81
N GLY A 669 -10.66 -5.78 32.45
CA GLY A 669 -11.50 -6.01 31.29
C GLY A 669 -11.41 -7.43 30.74
N ASP A 670 -12.06 -7.69 29.61
CA ASP A 670 -12.06 -8.96 28.89
C ASP A 670 -11.00 -9.00 27.77
N TYR A 671 -10.30 -10.14 27.68
CA TYR A 671 -9.19 -10.36 26.75
C TYR A 671 -9.30 -11.70 26.02
N SER A 672 -8.75 -11.78 24.82
CA SER A 672 -8.43 -13.05 24.14
C SER A 672 -6.92 -13.27 24.17
N LEU A 673 -6.48 -14.51 24.44
CA LEU A 673 -5.07 -14.88 24.50
C LEU A 673 -4.85 -16.16 23.68
N SER A 674 -4.00 -16.07 22.65
CA SER A 674 -3.64 -17.19 21.76
C SER A 674 -2.13 -17.33 21.65
N SER A 675 -1.66 -18.56 21.38
CA SER A 675 -0.24 -18.87 21.25
C SER A 675 0.01 -20.03 20.30
N PHE A 676 1.07 -19.90 19.51
CA PHE A 676 1.74 -21.05 18.89
C PHE A 676 3.05 -21.29 19.63
N VAL A 677 3.32 -22.54 20.01
CA VAL A 677 4.55 -22.96 20.70
C VAL A 677 5.22 -24.06 19.90
N ALA A 678 6.46 -23.83 19.46
CA ALA A 678 7.31 -24.83 18.83
C ALA A 678 8.18 -25.53 19.89
N THR A 679 8.30 -26.85 19.79
CA THR A 679 9.25 -27.65 20.58
C THR A 679 10.32 -28.22 19.66
N TYR A 680 11.57 -28.21 20.11
CA TYR A 680 12.74 -28.65 19.36
C TYR A 680 13.29 -29.98 19.89
N ASP A 681 13.90 -30.77 19.00
CA ASP A 681 14.61 -31.99 19.34
C ASP A 681 16.04 -31.72 19.87
N ALA A 682 16.75 -32.79 20.24
CA ALA A 682 18.13 -32.71 20.72
C ALA A 682 19.16 -32.21 19.68
N ASN A 683 18.77 -32.09 18.40
CA ASN A 683 19.58 -31.53 17.31
C ASN A 683 19.20 -30.07 17.00
N ASN A 684 18.29 -29.47 17.78
CA ASN A 684 17.69 -28.16 17.53
C ASN A 684 16.91 -28.07 16.20
N ALA A 685 16.31 -29.18 15.74
CA ALA A 685 15.31 -29.22 14.68
C ALA A 685 13.88 -29.13 15.27
N PRO A 686 12.92 -28.46 14.60
CA PRO A 686 11.53 -28.42 15.09
C PRO A 686 10.90 -29.82 15.10
N GLU A 687 10.54 -30.32 16.27
CA GLU A 687 9.97 -31.67 16.45
C GLU A 687 8.44 -31.64 16.46
N SER A 688 7.85 -30.61 17.07
CA SER A 688 6.39 -30.49 17.22
C SER A 688 5.92 -29.04 17.39
N VAL A 689 4.64 -28.82 17.11
CA VAL A 689 3.95 -27.54 17.34
C VAL A 689 2.67 -27.75 18.15
N SER A 690 2.49 -26.94 19.19
CA SER A 690 1.25 -26.82 19.95
C SER A 690 0.57 -25.49 19.68
N TYR A 691 -0.75 -25.47 19.49
CA TYR A 691 -1.57 -24.27 19.61
C TYR A 691 -2.22 -24.23 21.00
N LEU A 692 -2.16 -23.10 21.70
CA LEU A 692 -2.64 -22.94 23.08
C LEU A 692 -3.48 -21.67 23.16
N ALA A 693 -4.73 -21.74 23.63
CA ALA A 693 -5.60 -20.56 23.68
C ALA A 693 -6.56 -20.50 24.87
N LYS A 694 -6.84 -19.27 25.27
CA LYS A 694 -7.98 -18.85 26.10
C LYS A 694 -8.83 -17.88 25.28
N PRO A 695 -9.92 -18.35 24.65
CA PRO A 695 -10.72 -17.53 23.73
C PRO A 695 -11.29 -16.26 24.37
N GLN A 696 -11.59 -16.33 25.67
CA GLN A 696 -11.91 -15.18 26.52
C GLN A 696 -11.32 -15.38 27.93
N LEU A 697 -10.83 -14.30 28.53
CA LEU A 697 -10.20 -14.23 29.84
C LEU A 697 -10.57 -12.90 30.49
N HIS A 698 -11.36 -12.97 31.57
CA HIS A 698 -11.77 -11.80 32.34
C HIS A 698 -10.70 -11.43 33.38
N ILE A 699 -10.10 -10.25 33.28
CA ILE A 699 -8.98 -9.78 34.11
C ILE A 699 -9.44 -8.62 34.99
N THR A 700 -9.52 -8.82 36.31
CA THR A 700 -9.92 -7.77 37.28
C THR A 700 -8.79 -7.28 38.19
N GLY A 701 -7.70 -8.04 38.26
CA GLY A 701 -6.55 -7.84 39.15
C GLY A 701 -5.29 -8.51 38.60
N ASP A 702 -4.19 -8.42 39.35
CA ASP A 702 -2.92 -9.03 38.97
C ASP A 702 -3.06 -10.56 38.81
N THR A 703 -2.79 -11.07 37.62
CA THR A 703 -3.16 -12.41 37.14
C THR A 703 -1.95 -13.11 36.53
N THR A 704 -1.83 -14.43 36.73
CA THR A 704 -0.82 -15.27 36.05
C THR A 704 -1.50 -16.39 35.27
N VAL A 705 -1.17 -16.50 33.98
CA VAL A 705 -1.62 -17.56 33.07
C VAL A 705 -0.43 -18.43 32.68
N VAL A 706 -0.65 -19.74 32.59
CA VAL A 706 0.35 -20.70 32.11
C VAL A 706 -0.22 -21.42 30.88
N LEU A 707 0.46 -21.30 29.76
CA LEU A 707 0.20 -22.02 28.53
C LEU A 707 1.25 -23.14 28.43
N ASP A 708 0.84 -24.37 28.74
CA ASP A 708 1.75 -25.52 28.93
C ASP A 708 1.58 -26.53 27.79
N ALA A 709 2.49 -26.49 26.81
CA ALA A 709 2.40 -27.31 25.60
C ALA A 709 2.42 -28.82 25.87
N ARG A 710 2.90 -29.28 27.04
CA ARG A 710 2.89 -30.70 27.45
C ARG A 710 1.49 -31.24 27.69
N LYS A 711 0.55 -30.36 28.09
CA LYS A 711 -0.86 -30.69 28.31
C LYS A 711 -1.67 -30.74 27.02
N ALA A 712 -1.16 -30.11 25.95
CA ALA A 712 -1.86 -30.03 24.67
C ALA A 712 -2.05 -31.40 24.02
N HIS A 713 -3.22 -31.57 23.43
CA HIS A 713 -3.77 -32.83 22.95
C HIS A 713 -3.46 -33.06 21.47
N GLN A 714 -3.09 -34.28 21.11
CA GLN A 714 -2.57 -34.60 19.78
C GLN A 714 -3.64 -34.41 18.71
N GLN A 715 -3.29 -33.69 17.65
CA GLN A 715 -4.09 -33.51 16.44
C GLN A 715 -3.52 -34.41 15.35
N SER A 716 -4.30 -35.35 14.83
CA SER A 716 -3.82 -36.35 13.87
C SER A 716 -4.91 -36.80 12.90
N VAL A 717 -4.51 -37.21 11.69
CA VAL A 717 -5.42 -37.66 10.64
C VAL A 717 -4.95 -39.00 10.05
N HIS A 718 -5.89 -39.90 9.77
CA HIS A 718 -5.63 -41.19 9.11
C HIS A 718 -6.65 -41.37 7.97
N THR A 719 -6.15 -41.47 6.74
CA THR A 719 -6.94 -41.72 5.53
C THR A 719 -7.28 -43.20 5.34
N ASP A 720 -8.33 -43.52 4.58
CA ASP A 720 -8.66 -44.91 4.21
C ASP A 720 -7.62 -45.56 3.29
N ARG A 721 -6.83 -44.73 2.58
CA ARG A 721 -5.71 -45.15 1.72
C ARG A 721 -4.35 -44.80 2.36
N PRO A 722 -3.26 -45.50 2.00
CA PRO A 722 -1.90 -45.12 2.41
C PRO A 722 -1.50 -43.74 1.88
N SER A 723 -1.21 -42.79 2.77
CA SER A 723 -0.90 -41.40 2.40
C SER A 723 0.28 -40.84 3.20
N LYS A 724 0.99 -39.87 2.62
CA LYS A 724 2.02 -39.04 3.27
C LYS A 724 1.47 -37.63 3.53
N LEU A 725 1.81 -37.00 4.65
CA LEU A 725 1.43 -35.61 4.92
C LEU A 725 2.39 -34.66 4.20
N ASP A 726 1.87 -33.85 3.28
CA ASP A 726 2.65 -32.88 2.52
C ASP A 726 2.68 -31.52 3.23
N ASN A 727 1.53 -31.10 3.78
CA ASN A 727 1.34 -29.83 4.47
C ASN A 727 0.29 -29.94 5.58
N THR A 728 0.56 -29.28 6.70
CA THR A 728 -0.39 -29.10 7.82
C THR A 728 -0.45 -27.63 8.20
N VAL A 729 -1.65 -27.11 8.44
CA VAL A 729 -1.88 -25.75 8.92
C VAL A 729 -2.73 -25.81 10.18
N LEU A 730 -2.19 -25.30 11.28
CA LEU A 730 -2.96 -25.01 12.49
C LEU A 730 -3.43 -23.56 12.41
N SER A 731 -4.73 -23.32 12.51
CA SER A 731 -5.31 -21.98 12.34
C SER A 731 -6.35 -21.67 13.41
N TYR A 732 -6.53 -20.39 13.70
CA TYR A 732 -7.58 -19.91 14.59
C TYR A 732 -8.22 -18.62 14.07
N SER A 733 -9.46 -18.36 14.50
CA SER A 733 -10.17 -17.11 14.31
C SER A 733 -11.04 -16.77 15.53
N ARG A 734 -11.25 -15.48 15.78
CA ARG A 734 -12.00 -14.91 16.89
C ARG A 734 -12.68 -13.63 16.40
N THR A 735 -14.01 -13.54 16.49
CA THR A 735 -14.76 -12.32 16.10
C THR A 735 -15.64 -11.78 17.21
N TRP A 736 -15.83 -10.46 17.25
CA TRP A 736 -16.75 -9.76 18.15
C TRP A 736 -17.11 -8.36 17.60
N ASP A 737 -18.05 -7.67 18.25
CA ASP A 737 -18.56 -6.33 17.90
C ASP A 737 -18.91 -6.12 16.40
N ASP A 738 -19.42 -7.18 15.75
CA ASP A 738 -19.80 -7.30 14.33
C ASP A 738 -18.74 -6.86 13.29
N THR A 739 -17.55 -6.47 13.73
CA THR A 739 -16.54 -5.76 12.92
C THR A 739 -15.10 -6.15 13.26
N TRP A 740 -14.85 -6.75 14.41
CA TRP A 740 -13.51 -7.14 14.84
C TRP A 740 -13.24 -8.62 14.60
N LEU A 741 -12.04 -8.89 14.07
CA LEU A 741 -11.49 -10.21 13.79
C LEU A 741 -10.02 -10.21 14.20
N ILE A 742 -9.61 -11.18 15.02
CA ILE A 742 -8.23 -11.68 15.01
C ILE A 742 -8.23 -13.11 14.46
N SER A 743 -7.29 -13.40 13.58
CA SER A 743 -7.03 -14.75 13.08
C SER A 743 -5.53 -14.93 12.88
N GLY A 744 -5.08 -16.17 13.02
CA GLY A 744 -3.67 -16.52 12.87
C GLY A 744 -3.52 -17.97 12.43
N SER A 745 -2.45 -18.25 11.69
CA SER A 745 -2.13 -19.61 11.26
C SER A 745 -0.63 -19.88 11.32
N LEU A 746 -0.28 -21.12 11.66
CA LEU A 746 1.05 -21.67 11.55
C LEU A 746 1.00 -22.84 10.56
N GLN A 747 1.69 -22.66 9.43
CA GLN A 747 1.87 -23.69 8.41
C GLN A 747 3.18 -24.46 8.66
N SER A 748 3.14 -25.78 8.48
CA SER A 748 4.32 -26.63 8.40
C SER A 748 4.20 -27.59 7.23
N GLY A 749 5.28 -27.68 6.44
CA GLY A 749 5.46 -28.79 5.50
C GLY A 749 5.80 -30.10 6.21
N SER A 750 6.16 -31.11 5.43
CA SER A 750 6.44 -32.49 5.87
C SER A 750 7.52 -32.68 6.96
N THR A 751 8.27 -31.64 7.33
CA THR A 751 9.33 -31.68 8.36
C THR A 751 8.80 -31.80 9.79
N VAL A 752 7.62 -31.23 10.10
CA VAL A 752 6.97 -31.42 11.41
C VAL A 752 5.76 -32.32 11.22
N GLN A 753 5.65 -33.38 12.02
CA GLN A 753 4.55 -34.36 11.91
C GLN A 753 3.78 -34.55 13.23
N LYS A 754 4.19 -33.84 14.29
CA LYS A 754 3.57 -33.89 15.62
C LYS A 754 2.89 -32.54 15.91
N PHE A 755 1.57 -32.55 15.92
CA PHE A 755 0.74 -31.36 16.14
C PHE A 755 -0.14 -31.55 17.38
N TYR A 756 -0.31 -30.50 18.16
CA TYR A 756 -1.10 -30.52 19.39
C TYR A 756 -1.96 -29.26 19.54
N ALA A 757 -3.04 -29.35 20.31
CA ALA A 757 -3.89 -28.21 20.64
C ALA A 757 -4.43 -28.29 22.08
N ASP A 758 -4.52 -27.14 22.74
CA ASP A 758 -5.31 -26.94 23.97
C ASP A 758 -6.12 -25.64 23.80
N VAL A 759 -7.42 -25.73 24.09
CA VAL A 759 -8.32 -24.58 24.07
C VAL A 759 -9.12 -24.60 25.37
N ASP A 760 -8.80 -23.68 26.26
CA ASP A 760 -9.36 -23.59 27.60
C ASP A 760 -10.41 -22.48 27.68
N GLY A 761 -11.67 -22.89 27.87
CA GLY A 761 -12.84 -22.02 27.87
C GLY A 761 -13.52 -21.87 26.51
N ARG A 762 -14.38 -20.85 26.39
CA ARG A 762 -15.16 -20.50 25.19
C ARG A 762 -15.11 -18.99 24.99
N ALA A 763 -15.48 -18.52 23.80
CA ALA A 763 -15.86 -17.12 23.63
C ALA A 763 -17.29 -16.94 24.17
N GLU A 764 -17.52 -15.88 24.95
CA GLU A 764 -18.85 -15.48 25.42
C GLU A 764 -19.38 -14.31 24.59
N ALA A 765 -18.51 -13.36 24.24
CA ALA A 765 -18.78 -12.30 23.27
C ALA A 765 -18.34 -12.71 21.85
N GLY A 766 -19.29 -12.91 20.93
CA GLY A 766 -19.00 -13.27 19.53
C GLY A 766 -18.53 -14.71 19.33
N THR A 767 -17.61 -14.95 18.38
CA THR A 767 -17.21 -16.32 17.96
C THR A 767 -15.73 -16.62 18.23
N PHE A 768 -15.41 -17.92 18.34
CA PHE A 768 -14.06 -18.47 18.26
C PHE A 768 -14.08 -19.81 17.50
N GLU A 769 -13.07 -20.06 16.68
CA GLU A 769 -12.84 -21.33 16.00
C GLU A 769 -11.34 -21.64 15.93
N PHE A 770 -10.95 -22.85 16.34
CA PHE A 770 -9.65 -23.45 16.03
C PHE A 770 -9.83 -24.54 14.97
N ARG A 771 -8.89 -24.63 14.03
CA ARG A 771 -9.00 -25.49 12.85
C ARG A 771 -7.62 -26.03 12.45
N PRO A 772 -7.34 -27.33 12.68
CA PRO A 772 -6.30 -28.03 11.94
C PRO A 772 -6.79 -28.33 10.52
N THR A 773 -5.91 -28.16 9.55
CA THR A 773 -6.13 -28.47 8.14
C THR A 773 -4.93 -29.22 7.58
N TRP A 774 -5.19 -30.28 6.83
CA TRP A 774 -4.19 -31.22 6.32
C TRP A 774 -4.32 -31.39 4.81
N ARG A 775 -3.18 -31.55 4.13
CA ARG A 775 -3.12 -32.10 2.78
C ARG A 775 -2.19 -33.31 2.72
N ALA A 776 -2.65 -34.36 2.03
CA ALA A 776 -1.94 -35.63 1.93
C ALA A 776 -2.07 -36.26 0.54
N THR A 777 -0.95 -36.55 -0.11
CA THR A 777 -0.85 -37.39 -1.31
C THR A 777 -0.65 -38.86 -0.94
N GLY A 778 -0.89 -39.77 -1.89
CA GLY A 778 -0.60 -41.19 -1.67
C GLY A 778 0.89 -41.46 -1.37
N SER A 779 1.17 -42.53 -0.62
CA SER A 779 2.53 -42.81 -0.12
C SER A 779 3.54 -43.25 -1.17
N GLU A 780 3.09 -43.63 -2.36
CA GLU A 780 3.94 -44.03 -3.50
C GLU A 780 4.00 -42.91 -4.54
N ASP A 781 5.16 -42.70 -5.17
CA ASP A 781 5.32 -41.63 -6.16
C ASP A 781 4.49 -41.94 -7.42
N GLY A 782 3.75 -40.95 -7.92
CA GLY A 782 2.74 -41.13 -8.96
C GLY A 782 1.37 -41.64 -8.47
N SER A 783 1.12 -41.70 -7.15
CA SER A 783 -0.19 -42.10 -6.58
C SER A 783 -1.36 -41.28 -7.17
N PRO A 784 -2.43 -41.91 -7.68
CA PRO A 784 -3.51 -41.24 -8.40
C PRO A 784 -4.58 -40.62 -7.46
N TYR A 785 -4.18 -40.07 -6.32
CA TYR A 785 -5.10 -39.41 -5.38
C TYR A 785 -4.43 -38.41 -4.43
N VAL A 786 -5.22 -37.42 -4.00
CA VAL A 786 -4.86 -36.42 -2.99
C VAL A 786 -6.05 -36.18 -2.04
N TYR A 787 -5.77 -35.92 -0.77
CA TYR A 787 -6.75 -35.57 0.26
C TYR A 787 -6.53 -34.13 0.72
N ASN A 788 -7.58 -33.32 0.67
CA ASN A 788 -7.66 -31.95 1.19
C ASN A 788 -8.69 -31.94 2.34
N LEU A 789 -8.22 -31.79 3.59
CA LEU A 789 -9.00 -32.14 4.78
C LEU A 789 -8.98 -31.04 5.86
N SER A 790 -10.13 -30.48 6.23
CA SER A 790 -10.31 -29.43 7.24
C SER A 790 -11.29 -29.87 8.32
N PHE A 791 -10.97 -29.61 9.60
CA PHE A 791 -11.78 -30.05 10.75
C PHE A 791 -11.95 -28.94 11.82
N PRO A 792 -12.78 -27.90 11.57
CA PRO A 792 -12.98 -26.81 12.53
C PRO A 792 -13.63 -27.24 13.85
N THR A 793 -13.23 -26.58 14.94
CA THR A 793 -13.73 -26.79 16.31
C THR A 793 -14.00 -25.44 16.99
N ARG A 794 -15.23 -25.24 17.49
CA ARG A 794 -15.73 -23.98 18.08
C ARG A 794 -15.90 -24.03 19.61
N GLY A 795 -15.12 -24.88 20.28
CA GLY A 795 -15.26 -25.13 21.72
C GLY A 795 -13.96 -25.62 22.37
N PRO A 796 -14.00 -25.99 23.66
CA PRO A 796 -12.81 -26.41 24.40
C PRO A 796 -12.24 -27.72 23.85
N LEU A 797 -10.92 -27.87 23.88
CA LEU A 797 -10.20 -29.04 23.38
C LEU A 797 -9.38 -29.68 24.50
N HIS A 798 -9.92 -30.75 25.06
CA HIS A 798 -9.37 -31.44 26.25
C HIS A 798 -9.17 -32.96 26.02
N SER A 799 -9.00 -33.38 24.76
CA SER A 799 -8.73 -34.77 24.39
C SER A 799 -8.09 -34.87 23.00
N ASP A 800 -7.34 -35.94 22.76
CA ASP A 800 -6.64 -36.16 21.49
C ASP A 800 -7.63 -36.36 20.33
N GLN A 801 -7.43 -35.61 19.25
CA GLN A 801 -8.26 -35.64 18.06
C GLN A 801 -7.60 -36.53 16.99
N VAL A 802 -8.26 -37.64 16.67
CA VAL A 802 -7.80 -38.60 15.66
C VAL A 802 -8.84 -38.70 14.54
N HIS A 803 -8.73 -37.79 13.58
CA HIS A 803 -9.64 -37.69 12.45
C HIS A 803 -9.46 -38.90 11.52
N ARG A 804 -10.53 -39.65 11.29
CA ARG A 804 -10.55 -40.83 10.39
C ARG A 804 -11.59 -40.66 9.29
N PRO A 805 -11.42 -39.68 8.38
CA PRO A 805 -12.37 -39.44 7.30
C PRO A 805 -12.50 -40.66 6.40
N LYS A 806 -13.74 -41.06 6.11
CA LYS A 806 -14.02 -42.19 5.23
C LYS A 806 -14.15 -41.76 3.77
N ASP A 807 -13.60 -42.57 2.88
CA ASP A 807 -13.63 -42.42 1.43
C ASP A 807 -15.05 -42.28 0.86
N SER A 808 -16.07 -42.77 1.60
CA SER A 808 -17.50 -42.70 1.28
C SER A 808 -18.25 -41.51 1.89
N ARG A 809 -17.57 -40.68 2.70
CA ARG A 809 -18.13 -39.51 3.41
C ARG A 809 -17.51 -38.18 2.99
N LEU A 810 -16.33 -38.23 2.38
CA LEU A 810 -15.75 -37.12 1.62
C LEU A 810 -16.51 -36.92 0.29
N ALA A 811 -16.33 -35.77 -0.35
CA ALA A 811 -16.61 -35.63 -1.77
C ALA A 811 -15.41 -36.12 -2.59
N LYS A 812 -15.65 -36.53 -3.84
CA LYS A 812 -14.62 -36.97 -4.78
C LYS A 812 -14.68 -36.13 -6.05
N VAL A 813 -13.52 -35.67 -6.50
CA VAL A 813 -13.39 -35.03 -7.80
C VAL A 813 -12.37 -35.81 -8.61
N ASP A 814 -12.80 -36.37 -9.74
CA ASP A 814 -11.91 -37.05 -10.67
C ASP A 814 -11.33 -35.99 -11.62
N GLU A 815 -10.14 -35.50 -11.26
CA GLU A 815 -9.43 -34.40 -11.91
C GLU A 815 -8.55 -34.91 -13.05
N THR A 816 -8.64 -34.30 -14.22
CA THR A 816 -7.76 -34.52 -15.38
C THR A 816 -6.97 -33.24 -15.66
N TRP A 817 -5.66 -33.35 -15.64
CA TRP A 817 -4.74 -32.24 -15.82
C TRP A 817 -4.03 -32.39 -17.16
N LYS A 818 -4.26 -31.45 -18.08
CA LYS A 818 -3.61 -31.45 -19.41
C LYS A 818 -2.38 -30.55 -19.40
N ALA A 819 -1.34 -30.99 -20.09
CA ALA A 819 -0.15 -30.22 -20.34
C ALA A 819 -0.40 -29.22 -21.46
N MET A 820 -0.01 -27.96 -21.27
CA MET A 820 -0.02 -26.92 -22.29
C MET A 820 1.17 -27.09 -23.26
N GLY A 821 1.26 -28.26 -23.90
CA GLY A 821 2.28 -28.59 -24.89
C GLY A 821 3.62 -29.10 -24.35
N LYS A 822 3.85 -29.08 -23.03
CA LYS A 822 5.03 -29.69 -22.40
C LYS A 822 4.70 -30.32 -21.04
N GLU A 823 5.21 -31.53 -20.84
CA GLU A 823 5.24 -32.29 -19.58
C GLU A 823 6.03 -31.55 -18.48
N GLY A 824 5.56 -31.58 -17.24
CA GLY A 824 6.20 -30.91 -16.10
C GLY A 824 5.29 -30.73 -14.89
N ASP A 825 5.81 -30.10 -13.83
CA ASP A 825 5.08 -29.88 -12.59
C ASP A 825 4.38 -28.52 -12.58
N TYR A 826 3.06 -28.52 -12.41
CA TYR A 826 2.22 -27.33 -12.23
C TYR A 826 2.00 -27.08 -10.74
N ILE A 827 1.75 -25.82 -10.35
CA ILE A 827 1.20 -25.51 -9.03
C ILE A 827 -0.27 -25.93 -9.00
N ASP A 828 -0.63 -26.55 -7.90
CA ASP A 828 -1.97 -26.92 -7.48
C ASP A 828 -2.18 -26.26 -6.11
N ALA A 829 -2.81 -25.08 -6.16
CA ALA A 829 -2.97 -24.17 -5.05
C ALA A 829 -4.36 -24.34 -4.42
N MET A 830 -4.40 -24.67 -3.13
CA MET A 830 -5.63 -24.99 -2.40
C MET A 830 -5.82 -24.06 -1.20
N PHE A 831 -7.01 -23.47 -1.10
CA PHE A 831 -7.43 -22.58 -0.03
C PHE A 831 -8.83 -22.97 0.49
N ILE A 832 -9.14 -22.56 1.72
CA ILE A 832 -10.48 -22.70 2.30
C ILE A 832 -10.94 -21.40 2.95
N ARG A 833 -12.16 -20.97 2.64
CA ARG A 833 -12.82 -19.80 3.25
C ARG A 833 -13.85 -20.29 4.28
N PRO A 834 -13.67 -19.99 5.58
CA PRO A 834 -14.60 -20.43 6.62
C PRO A 834 -16.02 -19.91 6.42
N SER A 835 -17.02 -20.75 6.74
CA SER A 835 -18.44 -20.33 6.76
C SER A 835 -18.62 -19.08 7.64
N GLY A 836 -19.23 -18.03 7.06
CA GLY A 836 -19.42 -16.73 7.70
C GLY A 836 -18.28 -15.72 7.55
N SER A 837 -17.09 -16.09 7.02
CA SER A 837 -16.02 -15.12 6.74
C SER A 837 -16.17 -14.47 5.36
N THR A 838 -16.03 -13.14 5.36
CA THR A 838 -16.05 -12.27 4.16
C THR A 838 -14.67 -11.88 3.64
N GLY A 839 -13.58 -12.32 4.29
CA GLY A 839 -12.21 -11.88 3.94
C GLY A 839 -11.05 -12.74 4.45
N SER A 840 -11.32 -13.88 5.09
CA SER A 840 -10.28 -14.79 5.61
C SER A 840 -10.15 -16.03 4.74
N TYR A 841 -9.05 -16.16 4.00
CA TYR A 841 -8.66 -17.40 3.35
C TYR A 841 -7.58 -18.10 4.18
N ILE A 842 -7.80 -19.38 4.47
CA ILE A 842 -6.81 -20.22 5.14
C ILE A 842 -6.08 -21.01 4.05
N PRO A 843 -4.75 -20.88 3.90
CA PRO A 843 -3.99 -21.66 2.93
C PRO A 843 -4.01 -23.13 3.35
N VAL A 844 -4.36 -24.03 2.43
CA VAL A 844 -4.32 -25.49 2.66
C VAL A 844 -3.09 -26.09 1.99
N SER A 845 -2.77 -25.62 0.79
CA SER A 845 -1.49 -25.86 0.13
C SER A 845 -1.30 -24.82 -0.96
N PRO A 846 -0.69 -23.66 -0.66
CA PRO A 846 -0.55 -22.58 -1.65
C PRO A 846 0.51 -22.87 -2.72
N PHE A 847 1.35 -23.89 -2.49
CA PHE A 847 2.43 -24.33 -3.38
C PHE A 847 2.42 -25.86 -3.53
N GLY A 848 1.24 -26.49 -3.54
CA GLY A 848 1.13 -27.90 -3.91
C GLY A 848 1.58 -28.10 -5.36
N GLN A 849 2.06 -29.30 -5.70
CA GLN A 849 2.47 -29.63 -7.06
C GLN A 849 1.65 -30.79 -7.63
N VAL A 850 1.41 -30.73 -8.94
CA VAL A 850 0.82 -31.81 -9.73
C VAL A 850 1.61 -31.97 -11.02
N HIS A 851 2.08 -33.19 -11.30
CA HIS A 851 2.79 -33.51 -12.53
C HIS A 851 1.79 -33.68 -13.67
N VAL A 852 2.02 -33.04 -14.81
CA VAL A 852 1.09 -33.05 -15.96
C VAL A 852 1.77 -33.57 -17.23
N PRO A 853 1.05 -34.29 -18.11
CA PRO A 853 -0.38 -34.62 -18.02
C PRO A 853 -0.67 -35.79 -17.06
N THR A 854 -1.80 -35.72 -16.33
CA THR A 854 -2.21 -36.79 -15.40
C THR A 854 -3.72 -36.82 -15.16
N THR A 855 -4.21 -37.89 -14.51
CA THR A 855 -5.56 -37.98 -13.95
C THR A 855 -5.47 -38.55 -12.53
N ARG A 856 -6.19 -37.93 -11.57
CA ARG A 856 -6.19 -38.33 -10.15
C ARG A 856 -7.54 -38.07 -9.49
N THR A 857 -7.88 -38.81 -8.43
CA THR A 857 -9.06 -38.51 -7.60
C THR A 857 -8.67 -37.64 -6.42
N ALA A 858 -9.15 -36.40 -6.37
CA ALA A 858 -9.05 -35.55 -5.18
C ALA A 858 -10.23 -35.76 -4.23
N TYR A 859 -9.96 -35.58 -2.94
CA TYR A 859 -10.88 -35.89 -1.86
C TYR A 859 -11.03 -34.71 -0.90
N TYR A 860 -12.25 -34.23 -0.69
CA TYR A 860 -12.53 -33.00 0.07
C TYR A 860 -13.42 -33.27 1.29
N THR A 861 -13.09 -32.66 2.44
CA THR A 861 -14.02 -32.61 3.59
C THR A 861 -15.22 -31.73 3.28
N THR A 862 -16.37 -32.14 3.82
CA THR A 862 -17.69 -31.67 3.42
C THR A 862 -18.33 -30.82 4.53
N GLY A 863 -19.03 -29.74 4.15
CA GLY A 863 -19.56 -28.76 5.08
C GLY A 863 -19.96 -27.45 4.41
N GLU A 864 -20.09 -26.39 5.22
CA GLU A 864 -20.42 -25.02 4.78
C GLU A 864 -19.21 -24.20 4.36
N ASP A 865 -17.99 -24.63 4.73
CA ASP A 865 -16.76 -23.95 4.30
C ASP A 865 -16.58 -24.10 2.79
N ALA A 866 -16.20 -23.01 2.14
CA ALA A 866 -15.99 -22.99 0.70
C ALA A 866 -14.53 -23.31 0.36
N TRP A 867 -14.31 -24.29 -0.51
CA TRP A 867 -13.01 -24.61 -1.06
C TRP A 867 -12.74 -23.75 -2.29
N SER A 868 -11.52 -23.23 -2.41
CA SER A 868 -11.05 -22.53 -3.61
C SER A 868 -9.80 -23.23 -4.14
N HIS A 869 -9.89 -23.68 -5.38
CA HIS A 869 -8.82 -24.32 -6.13
C HIS A 869 -8.30 -23.34 -7.18
N GLY A 870 -6.98 -23.31 -7.36
CA GLY A 870 -6.35 -22.65 -8.50
C GLY A 870 -5.09 -23.35 -8.94
N ALA A 871 -4.65 -23.03 -10.15
CA ALA A 871 -3.48 -23.63 -10.78
C ALA A 871 -2.57 -22.58 -11.42
N MET A 872 -1.28 -22.92 -11.55
CA MET A 872 -0.30 -22.14 -12.33
C MET A 872 0.62 -23.12 -13.07
N THR A 873 0.90 -22.92 -14.36
CA THR A 873 1.80 -23.82 -15.12
C THR A 873 3.27 -23.73 -14.68
N SER A 874 3.62 -22.65 -13.97
CA SER A 874 4.90 -22.41 -13.31
C SER A 874 4.73 -21.36 -12.19
N PHE A 875 5.61 -21.38 -11.18
CA PHE A 875 5.70 -20.27 -10.21
C PHE A 875 6.87 -19.35 -10.56
N PRO A 876 6.78 -18.04 -10.29
CA PRO A 876 5.56 -17.22 -10.23
C PRO A 876 5.05 -16.74 -11.60
N PHE A 877 5.62 -17.24 -12.71
CA PHE A 877 5.51 -16.65 -14.06
C PHE A 877 4.15 -16.86 -14.74
N ALA A 878 3.44 -17.97 -14.46
CA ALA A 878 2.24 -18.34 -15.19
C ALA A 878 0.96 -17.68 -14.68
N ALA A 879 -0.01 -17.53 -15.58
CA ALA A 879 -1.34 -17.05 -15.23
C ALA A 879 -2.01 -17.98 -14.22
N PHE A 880 -2.25 -17.46 -13.01
CA PHE A 880 -3.12 -18.12 -12.04
C PHE A 880 -4.52 -18.24 -12.62
N MET A 881 -4.92 -19.48 -12.90
CA MET A 881 -6.30 -19.84 -13.25
C MET A 881 -7.00 -20.33 -11.99
N GLY A 882 -8.14 -19.72 -11.66
CA GLY A 882 -8.99 -20.16 -10.54
C GLY A 882 -10.18 -20.97 -11.04
N ASP A 883 -10.65 -21.85 -10.16
CA ASP A 883 -11.99 -22.41 -10.18
C ASP A 883 -12.95 -21.53 -9.32
N GLN A 884 -14.26 -21.77 -9.45
CA GLN A 884 -15.27 -21.21 -8.57
C GLN A 884 -15.12 -21.72 -7.12
N GLU A 885 -15.66 -20.99 -6.14
CA GLU A 885 -15.68 -21.47 -4.75
C GLU A 885 -16.71 -22.60 -4.57
N ARG A 886 -16.27 -23.82 -4.27
CA ARG A 886 -17.16 -25.00 -4.16
C ARG A 886 -17.37 -25.43 -2.69
N THR A 887 -18.64 -25.59 -2.30
CA THR A 887 -19.02 -26.33 -1.08
C THR A 887 -19.34 -27.79 -1.44
N TYR A 888 -18.84 -28.73 -0.65
CA TYR A 888 -18.88 -30.16 -0.97
C TYR A 888 -19.83 -30.95 -0.07
N ARG A 889 -20.59 -31.89 -0.66
CA ARG A 889 -21.54 -32.78 0.03
C ARG A 889 -21.00 -34.20 0.16
N ALA A 890 -21.36 -34.90 1.25
CA ALA A 890 -20.88 -36.24 1.54
C ALA A 890 -21.26 -37.25 0.44
N GLY A 891 -20.26 -37.92 -0.15
CA GLY A 891 -20.45 -38.90 -1.24
C GLY A 891 -20.70 -38.28 -2.62
N GLN A 892 -20.64 -36.94 -2.76
CA GLN A 892 -20.67 -36.25 -4.05
C GLN A 892 -19.53 -36.73 -4.96
N ARG A 893 -19.82 -36.85 -6.25
CA ARG A 893 -18.82 -37.03 -7.30
C ARG A 893 -18.95 -35.94 -8.35
N SER A 894 -17.83 -35.41 -8.80
CA SER A 894 -17.69 -34.50 -9.93
C SER A 894 -16.44 -34.85 -10.74
N THR A 895 -16.31 -34.28 -11.93
CA THR A 895 -15.14 -34.37 -12.81
C THR A 895 -14.67 -32.97 -13.13
N GLU A 896 -13.37 -32.81 -13.32
CA GLU A 896 -12.71 -31.51 -13.50
C GLU A 896 -11.62 -31.68 -14.57
N GLU A 897 -11.58 -30.82 -15.59
CA GLU A 897 -10.54 -30.89 -16.63
C GLU A 897 -9.79 -29.55 -16.75
N TRP A 898 -8.56 -29.51 -16.23
CA TRP A 898 -7.69 -28.34 -16.27
C TRP A 898 -6.92 -28.26 -17.60
N TYR A 899 -6.87 -27.06 -18.19
CA TYR A 899 -6.06 -26.70 -19.35
C TYR A 899 -6.40 -27.48 -20.64
N GLY A 900 -7.66 -27.89 -20.81
CA GLY A 900 -8.11 -28.60 -22.01
C GLY A 900 -8.44 -27.70 -23.20
N GLY A 901 -7.91 -28.03 -24.38
CA GLY A 901 -8.30 -27.42 -25.65
C GLY A 901 -7.70 -26.03 -25.89
N PRO A 902 -8.18 -25.30 -26.92
CA PRO A 902 -7.75 -23.93 -27.17
C PRO A 902 -8.32 -22.97 -26.13
N LEU A 903 -7.47 -22.48 -25.22
CA LEU A 903 -7.84 -21.50 -24.20
C LEU A 903 -8.17 -20.16 -24.86
N SER A 904 -9.32 -19.56 -24.50
CA SER A 904 -9.86 -18.40 -25.22
C SER A 904 -10.78 -17.51 -24.36
N PRO A 905 -11.03 -16.26 -24.80
CA PRO A 905 -11.99 -15.33 -24.19
C PRO A 905 -13.40 -15.90 -24.04
N ALA A 906 -13.97 -15.82 -22.83
CA ALA A 906 -15.38 -16.14 -22.57
C ALA A 906 -16.02 -15.24 -21.50
N ALA A 907 -17.34 -15.33 -21.35
CA ALA A 907 -18.05 -14.68 -20.26
C ALA A 907 -17.54 -15.19 -18.89
N PRO A 908 -17.36 -14.31 -17.88
CA PRO A 908 -17.02 -14.75 -16.53
C PRO A 908 -18.21 -15.46 -15.87
N ARG A 909 -17.95 -16.29 -14.85
CA ARG A 909 -18.99 -17.07 -14.13
C ARG A 909 -19.12 -16.63 -12.67
N ASP A 910 -20.35 -16.66 -12.15
CA ASP A 910 -20.65 -16.51 -10.72
C ASP A 910 -20.34 -17.81 -9.94
N ALA A 911 -20.56 -17.81 -8.63
CA ALA A 911 -20.29 -18.98 -7.77
C ALA A 911 -21.23 -20.18 -8.07
N GLU A 912 -22.29 -19.93 -8.82
CA GLU A 912 -23.26 -20.90 -9.32
C GLU A 912 -22.93 -21.38 -10.75
N GLY A 913 -21.77 -20.99 -11.31
CA GLY A 913 -21.28 -21.40 -12.62
C GLY A 913 -22.00 -20.74 -13.81
N LYS A 914 -22.82 -19.73 -13.58
CA LYS A 914 -23.67 -19.09 -14.59
C LYS A 914 -22.96 -17.87 -15.23
N PRO A 915 -23.11 -17.63 -16.54
CA PRO A 915 -22.49 -16.49 -17.21
C PRO A 915 -22.95 -15.14 -16.64
N MET A 916 -22.01 -14.37 -16.08
CA MET A 916 -22.17 -13.01 -15.59
C MET A 916 -22.28 -12.01 -16.76
N LEU A 917 -22.47 -10.71 -16.48
CA LEU A 917 -22.53 -9.66 -17.50
C LEU A 917 -21.11 -9.32 -17.98
N ALA A 918 -20.82 -9.60 -19.26
CA ALA A 918 -19.49 -9.36 -19.84
C ALA A 918 -19.38 -8.08 -20.68
N ALA A 919 -20.51 -7.55 -21.18
CA ALA A 919 -20.54 -6.33 -21.97
C ALA A 919 -21.90 -5.60 -21.88
N GLU A 920 -21.90 -4.28 -21.76
CA GLU A 920 -23.14 -3.49 -21.68
C GLU A 920 -22.99 -2.07 -22.23
N ARG A 921 -24.12 -1.41 -22.47
CA ARG A 921 -24.22 0.03 -22.67
C ARG A 921 -25.01 0.68 -21.53
N GLN A 922 -24.47 1.76 -20.96
CA GLN A 922 -25.15 2.64 -20.00
C GLN A 922 -25.12 4.07 -20.55
N GLY A 923 -26.21 4.49 -21.21
CA GLY A 923 -26.29 5.77 -21.90
C GLY A 923 -25.20 5.92 -22.99
N ASP A 924 -24.24 6.79 -22.74
CA ASP A 924 -23.20 7.27 -23.66
C ASP A 924 -21.90 6.45 -23.51
N LEU A 925 -21.96 5.33 -22.78
CA LEU A 925 -20.81 4.47 -22.44
C LEU A 925 -21.07 3.02 -22.86
N ILE A 926 -20.18 2.46 -23.68
CA ILE A 926 -20.10 1.02 -24.02
C ILE A 926 -18.96 0.39 -23.23
N GLY A 927 -19.25 -0.59 -22.36
CA GLY A 927 -18.30 -1.22 -21.46
C GLY A 927 -18.17 -2.74 -21.68
N PHE A 928 -16.97 -3.26 -21.49
CA PHE A 928 -16.58 -4.63 -21.83
C PHE A 928 -15.50 -5.18 -20.87
N GLN A 929 -15.77 -6.34 -20.26
CA GLN A 929 -14.83 -7.09 -19.43
C GLN A 929 -15.24 -8.57 -19.37
N ASN A 930 -14.33 -9.45 -19.78
CA ASN A 930 -14.54 -10.89 -19.88
C ASN A 930 -13.47 -11.68 -19.09
N ALA A 931 -13.68 -13.00 -18.95
CA ALA A 931 -12.64 -13.91 -18.51
C ALA A 931 -11.67 -14.17 -19.67
N LEU A 932 -10.37 -13.95 -19.46
CA LEU A 932 -9.39 -13.80 -20.56
C LEU A 932 -8.96 -15.14 -21.16
N TRP A 933 -8.35 -15.99 -20.34
CA TRP A 933 -8.03 -17.38 -20.67
C TRP A 933 -9.01 -18.27 -19.93
N VAL A 934 -9.94 -18.86 -20.68
CA VAL A 934 -10.87 -19.89 -20.19
C VAL A 934 -10.59 -21.15 -20.99
N ASP A 935 -10.49 -22.29 -20.32
CA ASP A 935 -10.28 -23.58 -20.99
C ASP A 935 -11.58 -24.15 -21.58
N GLY A 936 -11.45 -25.29 -22.26
CA GLY A 936 -12.53 -25.97 -22.97
C GLY A 936 -13.64 -26.51 -22.07
N SER A 937 -13.41 -26.65 -20.75
CA SER A 937 -14.49 -26.94 -19.80
C SER A 937 -15.43 -25.74 -19.62
N GLY A 938 -14.85 -24.53 -19.66
CA GLY A 938 -15.53 -23.30 -19.31
C GLY A 938 -15.56 -22.97 -17.81
N ASP A 939 -15.07 -23.86 -16.94
CA ASP A 939 -15.14 -23.77 -15.47
C ASP A 939 -13.89 -23.15 -14.83
N HIS A 940 -12.72 -23.19 -15.49
CA HIS A 940 -11.48 -22.58 -14.98
C HIS A 940 -11.09 -21.34 -15.80
N TRP A 941 -10.71 -20.26 -15.12
CA TRP A 941 -10.35 -19.01 -15.79
C TRP A 941 -9.23 -18.21 -15.13
N SER A 942 -8.44 -17.50 -15.94
CA SER A 942 -7.52 -16.47 -15.48
C SER A 942 -8.26 -15.20 -15.08
N TYR A 943 -7.93 -14.62 -13.93
CA TYR A 943 -8.37 -13.27 -13.58
C TYR A 943 -7.58 -12.21 -14.35
N GLY A 944 -8.24 -11.11 -14.76
CA GLY A 944 -7.59 -10.04 -15.52
C GLY A 944 -6.54 -9.31 -14.68
N GLY A 945 -5.27 -9.31 -15.14
CA GLY A 945 -4.12 -8.80 -14.39
C GLY A 945 -3.31 -9.88 -13.65
N SER A 946 -3.56 -11.16 -13.90
CA SER A 946 -2.66 -12.25 -13.50
C SER A 946 -1.28 -12.10 -14.14
N PHE A 947 -0.22 -12.52 -13.46
CA PHE A 947 1.13 -12.56 -14.05
C PHE A 947 1.16 -13.57 -15.20
N GLY A 948 1.94 -13.29 -16.24
CA GLY A 948 2.00 -14.16 -17.41
C GLY A 948 1.13 -13.73 -18.62
N ASP A 949 0.39 -12.62 -18.53
CA ASP A 949 -0.59 -12.20 -19.55
C ASP A 949 -0.48 -10.77 -20.08
N LEU A 950 -0.84 -10.61 -21.36
CA LEU A 950 -1.06 -9.36 -22.07
C LEU A 950 -2.40 -9.30 -22.79
N GLY A 951 -2.85 -8.07 -23.06
CA GLY A 951 -3.86 -7.82 -24.07
C GLY A 951 -4.20 -6.35 -24.30
N ASN A 952 -4.90 -6.06 -25.39
CA ASN A 952 -5.45 -4.75 -25.73
C ASN A 952 -6.85 -4.89 -26.34
N LEU A 953 -7.57 -3.78 -26.47
CA LEU A 953 -8.94 -3.73 -26.97
C LEU A 953 -9.12 -2.50 -27.87
N ALA A 954 -9.73 -2.62 -29.04
CA ALA A 954 -9.97 -1.51 -29.97
C ALA A 954 -11.45 -1.49 -30.41
N LEU A 955 -12.06 -0.31 -30.37
CA LEU A 955 -13.45 -0.09 -30.80
C LEU A 955 -13.47 0.78 -32.06
N LYS A 956 -14.05 0.25 -33.14
CA LYS A 956 -14.44 0.99 -34.33
C LYS A 956 -15.93 1.26 -34.34
N ARG A 957 -16.33 2.36 -34.97
CA ARG A 957 -17.71 2.77 -35.25
C ARG A 957 -17.83 3.04 -36.74
N ASN A 958 -18.77 2.38 -37.42
CA ASN A 958 -19.04 2.52 -38.86
C ASN A 958 -17.78 2.36 -39.75
N GLY A 959 -16.77 1.60 -39.28
CA GLY A 959 -15.49 1.36 -39.96
C GLY A 959 -14.30 2.20 -39.45
N GLU A 960 -14.56 3.34 -38.80
CA GLU A 960 -13.52 4.23 -38.25
C GLU A 960 -13.16 3.85 -36.81
N GLN A 961 -11.87 3.85 -36.45
CA GLN A 961 -11.43 3.55 -35.09
C GLN A 961 -11.64 4.75 -34.16
N ILE A 962 -12.60 4.63 -33.23
CA ILE A 962 -12.99 5.73 -32.33
C ILE A 962 -12.33 5.65 -30.96
N ALA A 963 -11.87 4.46 -30.53
CA ALA A 963 -11.18 4.30 -29.26
C ALA A 963 -10.28 3.06 -29.23
N THR A 964 -9.28 3.10 -28.36
CA THR A 964 -8.43 1.96 -27.99
C THR A 964 -8.25 1.95 -26.48
N SER A 965 -8.16 0.76 -25.91
CA SER A 965 -7.66 0.50 -24.59
C SER A 965 -6.41 -0.35 -24.71
N THR A 966 -5.39 0.02 -23.95
CA THR A 966 -4.16 -0.76 -23.80
C THR A 966 -4.32 -1.96 -22.86
N TYR A 967 -5.56 -2.39 -22.62
CA TYR A 967 -5.97 -3.51 -21.78
C TYR A 967 -7.02 -4.34 -22.50
N PRO A 968 -7.15 -5.64 -22.21
CA PRO A 968 -8.17 -6.47 -22.84
C PRO A 968 -9.60 -6.15 -22.38
N TYR A 969 -9.77 -5.24 -21.41
CA TYR A 969 -11.05 -4.70 -20.94
C TYR A 969 -11.05 -3.17 -21.00
N ALA A 970 -12.22 -2.56 -21.15
CA ALA A 970 -12.40 -1.10 -21.13
C ALA A 970 -13.88 -0.69 -21.13
N THR A 971 -14.10 0.62 -21.10
CA THR A 971 -15.34 1.27 -21.53
C THR A 971 -14.97 2.47 -22.38
N PHE A 972 -15.73 2.66 -23.43
CA PHE A 972 -15.56 3.69 -24.43
C PHE A 972 -16.76 4.63 -24.42
N GLN A 973 -16.51 5.93 -24.53
CA GLN A 973 -17.58 6.90 -24.75
C GLN A 973 -18.05 6.80 -26.21
N VAL A 974 -19.37 6.72 -26.41
CA VAL A 974 -19.98 6.51 -27.73
C VAL A 974 -21.22 7.40 -27.90
N PRO A 975 -21.46 7.96 -29.10
CA PRO A 975 -22.60 8.82 -29.36
C PRO A 975 -23.92 8.04 -29.39
N ASP A 976 -25.02 8.77 -29.21
CA ASP A 976 -26.39 8.23 -29.04
C ASP A 976 -26.89 7.42 -30.25
N GLU A 977 -26.41 7.76 -31.44
CA GLU A 977 -26.82 7.23 -32.75
C GLU A 977 -26.67 5.70 -32.89
N ASP A 978 -27.67 5.06 -33.51
CA ASP A 978 -27.56 3.66 -33.94
C ASP A 978 -26.43 3.49 -34.95
N SER A 979 -25.42 2.73 -34.55
CA SER A 979 -24.18 2.57 -35.29
C SER A 979 -23.76 1.11 -35.34
N ALA A 980 -23.05 0.72 -36.40
CA ALA A 980 -22.31 -0.52 -36.43
C ALA A 980 -21.01 -0.37 -35.65
N TYR A 981 -20.70 -1.33 -34.78
CA TYR A 981 -19.48 -1.36 -33.98
C TYR A 981 -18.66 -2.62 -34.29
N GLU A 982 -17.35 -2.46 -34.29
CA GLU A 982 -16.40 -3.58 -34.34
C GLU A 982 -15.47 -3.47 -33.12
N LEU A 983 -15.47 -4.49 -32.27
CA LEU A 983 -14.65 -4.57 -31.06
C LEU A 983 -13.59 -5.65 -31.26
N THR A 984 -12.31 -5.27 -31.29
CA THR A 984 -11.17 -6.19 -31.42
C THR A 984 -10.45 -6.31 -30.08
N GLN A 985 -10.45 -7.49 -29.46
CA GLN A 985 -9.56 -7.85 -28.35
C GLN A 985 -8.36 -8.62 -28.88
N ASN A 986 -7.16 -8.27 -28.44
CA ASN A 986 -5.97 -9.10 -28.57
C ASN A 986 -5.55 -9.58 -27.18
N LEU A 987 -5.18 -10.86 -27.06
CA LEU A 987 -4.50 -11.46 -25.91
C LEU A 987 -3.19 -12.08 -26.37
N GLN A 988 -2.17 -12.06 -25.52
CA GLN A 988 -0.91 -12.76 -25.74
C GLN A 988 -0.35 -13.26 -24.41
N LYS A 989 0.34 -14.41 -24.43
CA LYS A 989 1.10 -14.88 -23.27
C LYS A 989 2.41 -14.14 -23.16
N ILE A 990 2.80 -13.85 -21.93
CA ILE A 990 4.15 -13.43 -21.60
C ILE A 990 5.07 -14.61 -21.93
N ASP A 991 5.83 -14.50 -23.03
CA ASP A 991 6.92 -15.40 -23.45
C ASP A 991 8.13 -15.23 -22.52
N THR A 992 7.85 -15.42 -21.24
CA THR A 992 8.85 -15.78 -20.24
C THR A 992 9.59 -17.03 -20.71
N SER A 993 10.74 -17.34 -20.12
CA SER A 993 11.33 -18.67 -20.28
C SER A 993 10.55 -19.79 -19.58
N ASP A 994 9.25 -19.62 -19.28
CA ASP A 994 8.35 -20.69 -18.84
C ASP A 994 8.23 -21.73 -19.94
N ARG A 995 8.82 -22.89 -19.66
CA ARG A 995 8.84 -24.02 -20.59
C ARG A 995 7.46 -24.68 -20.73
N ASN A 996 6.52 -24.40 -19.83
CA ASN A 996 5.34 -25.22 -19.58
C ASN A 996 4.04 -24.70 -20.22
N TRP A 997 4.00 -23.47 -20.78
CA TRP A 997 2.84 -22.91 -21.50
C TRP A 997 3.15 -22.65 -22.99
N LEU A 998 2.97 -23.67 -23.83
CA LEU A 998 3.28 -23.67 -25.27
C LEU A 998 2.03 -23.76 -26.17
N ARG A 999 0.84 -23.49 -25.64
CA ARG A 999 -0.47 -23.62 -26.31
C ARG A 999 -1.31 -22.37 -26.12
N SER A 1000 -2.12 -22.05 -27.12
CA SER A 1000 -2.97 -20.84 -27.14
C SER A 1000 -2.17 -19.59 -26.76
N THR A 1001 -1.00 -19.39 -27.37
CA THR A 1001 -0.02 -18.37 -26.95
C THR A 1001 -0.42 -16.95 -27.30
N ALA A 1002 -1.42 -16.76 -28.19
CA ALA A 1002 -2.07 -15.48 -28.45
C ALA A 1002 -3.47 -15.71 -29.04
N VAL A 1003 -4.41 -14.80 -28.78
CA VAL A 1003 -5.79 -14.85 -29.30
C VAL A 1003 -6.25 -13.46 -29.74
N THR A 1004 -6.64 -13.31 -31.00
CA THR A 1004 -7.30 -12.10 -31.52
C THR A 1004 -8.77 -12.41 -31.74
N THR A 1005 -9.67 -11.70 -31.05
CA THR A 1005 -11.13 -11.84 -31.21
C THR A 1005 -11.73 -10.52 -31.68
N VAL A 1006 -12.51 -10.57 -32.77
CA VAL A 1006 -13.19 -9.42 -33.39
C VAL A 1006 -14.69 -9.66 -33.35
N TRP A 1007 -15.44 -8.87 -32.57
CA TRP A 1007 -16.91 -8.88 -32.53
C TRP A 1007 -17.48 -7.77 -33.39
N SER A 1008 -18.55 -8.06 -34.13
CA SER A 1008 -19.29 -7.07 -34.93
C SER A 1008 -20.75 -7.06 -34.51
N PHE A 1009 -21.27 -5.89 -34.12
CA PHE A 1009 -22.63 -5.73 -33.57
C PHE A 1009 -23.21 -4.33 -33.87
N ARG A 1010 -24.49 -4.08 -33.54
CA ARG A 1010 -25.09 -2.73 -33.54
C ARG A 1010 -25.45 -2.27 -32.13
N SER A 1011 -25.45 -0.96 -31.90
CA SER A 1011 -25.88 -0.36 -30.64
C SER A 1011 -26.35 1.10 -30.82
N HIS A 1012 -27.36 1.50 -30.06
CA HIS A 1012 -27.87 2.87 -29.92
C HIS A 1012 -28.11 3.20 -28.45
N ARG A 1013 -28.33 4.48 -28.12
CA ARG A 1013 -28.77 4.90 -26.78
C ARG A 1013 -30.28 4.71 -26.65
N GLU A 1014 -30.70 4.01 -25.61
CA GLU A 1014 -32.09 3.87 -25.19
C GLU A 1014 -32.33 4.77 -23.96
N PRO A 1015 -33.01 5.93 -24.07
CA PRO A 1015 -33.03 6.95 -23.00
C PRO A 1015 -33.58 6.45 -21.66
N ASP A 1016 -34.61 5.60 -21.70
CA ASP A 1016 -35.30 5.07 -20.51
C ASP A 1016 -34.67 3.79 -19.94
N VAL A 1017 -33.59 3.28 -20.55
CA VAL A 1017 -32.95 2.02 -20.17
C VAL A 1017 -31.59 2.26 -19.54
N TYR A 1018 -31.52 2.07 -18.22
CA TYR A 1018 -30.30 2.30 -17.43
C TYR A 1018 -29.09 1.48 -17.91
N SER A 1019 -29.32 0.24 -18.34
CA SER A 1019 -28.28 -0.74 -18.69
C SER A 1019 -28.81 -1.73 -19.73
N ARG A 1020 -28.16 -1.84 -20.89
CA ARG A 1020 -28.48 -2.80 -21.96
C ARG A 1020 -27.27 -3.69 -22.26
N GLY A 1021 -27.41 -5.01 -22.11
CA GLY A 1021 -26.34 -5.95 -22.49
C GLY A 1021 -26.04 -5.89 -23.99
N LEU A 1022 -24.76 -5.96 -24.37
CA LEU A 1022 -24.33 -5.83 -25.77
C LEU A 1022 -24.37 -7.18 -26.52
N PRO A 1023 -24.45 -7.18 -27.87
CA PRO A 1023 -24.61 -8.42 -28.65
C PRO A 1023 -23.34 -9.28 -28.82
N ILE A 1024 -22.57 -9.45 -27.75
CA ILE A 1024 -21.29 -10.18 -27.77
C ILE A 1024 -21.53 -11.69 -27.85
N LEU A 1025 -20.76 -12.34 -28.73
CA LEU A 1025 -20.79 -13.78 -28.98
C LEU A 1025 -19.44 -14.39 -28.59
N PHE A 1026 -19.37 -15.19 -27.52
CA PHE A 1026 -18.12 -15.87 -27.15
C PHE A 1026 -18.01 -17.22 -27.87
N PRO A 1027 -17.02 -17.44 -28.77
CA PRO A 1027 -16.87 -18.73 -29.43
C PRO A 1027 -16.57 -19.85 -28.43
N ARG A 1028 -17.10 -21.05 -28.68
CA ARG A 1028 -16.75 -22.27 -27.95
C ARG A 1028 -16.42 -23.37 -28.95
N TYR A 1029 -15.39 -24.17 -28.63
CA TYR A 1029 -14.84 -25.20 -29.49
C TYR A 1029 -14.85 -26.57 -28.80
N ASP A 1030 -15.45 -27.56 -29.44
CA ASP A 1030 -15.30 -28.97 -29.07
C ASP A 1030 -14.14 -29.54 -29.91
N VAL A 1031 -12.92 -29.48 -29.38
CA VAL A 1031 -11.69 -29.96 -30.05
C VAL A 1031 -11.18 -31.22 -29.35
N PRO A 1032 -11.07 -32.36 -30.05
CA PRO A 1032 -10.74 -33.65 -29.44
C PRO A 1032 -9.22 -33.81 -29.21
N VAL A 1033 -8.64 -32.95 -28.38
CA VAL A 1033 -7.22 -32.95 -28.02
C VAL A 1033 -6.90 -33.97 -26.93
N ASP A 1034 -5.68 -34.51 -26.97
CA ASP A 1034 -5.13 -35.36 -25.91
C ASP A 1034 -4.41 -34.57 -24.81
N GLY A 1035 -3.80 -35.30 -23.87
CA GLY A 1035 -3.16 -34.73 -22.67
C GLY A 1035 -2.04 -33.73 -22.94
N MET A 1036 -1.46 -33.70 -24.14
CA MET A 1036 -0.42 -32.73 -24.55
C MET A 1036 -1.00 -31.54 -25.34
N ASN A 1037 -2.33 -31.42 -25.38
CA ASN A 1037 -3.06 -30.52 -26.25
C ASN A 1037 -2.60 -30.65 -27.72
N THR A 1038 -2.65 -31.88 -28.25
CA THR A 1038 -2.30 -32.18 -29.66
C THR A 1038 -3.42 -32.90 -30.41
N LEU A 1039 -3.37 -32.85 -31.74
CA LEU A 1039 -4.24 -33.60 -32.65
C LEU A 1039 -3.42 -34.53 -33.57
N PRO A 1040 -3.94 -35.70 -33.96
CA PRO A 1040 -3.25 -36.62 -34.87
C PRO A 1040 -3.12 -36.09 -36.31
N ALA A 1041 -2.03 -36.43 -37.00
CA ALA A 1041 -1.78 -36.14 -38.42
C ALA A 1041 -2.67 -36.93 -39.40
N LYS A 1042 -3.99 -36.69 -39.37
CA LYS A 1042 -4.98 -37.42 -40.18
C LYS A 1042 -6.10 -36.53 -40.72
N SER A 1043 -6.81 -37.04 -41.73
CA SER A 1043 -8.08 -36.49 -42.23
C SER A 1043 -9.26 -36.81 -41.31
N GLY A 1044 -10.32 -35.98 -41.37
CA GLY A 1044 -11.64 -36.31 -40.80
C GLY A 1044 -11.79 -36.01 -39.31
N ILE A 1045 -10.93 -35.14 -38.75
CA ILE A 1045 -11.05 -34.69 -37.36
C ILE A 1045 -12.19 -33.69 -37.27
N ARG A 1046 -13.18 -33.96 -36.43
CA ARG A 1046 -14.33 -33.07 -36.23
C ARG A 1046 -14.03 -32.09 -35.11
N VAL A 1047 -14.36 -30.82 -35.34
CA VAL A 1047 -14.38 -29.76 -34.32
C VAL A 1047 -15.78 -29.16 -34.27
N GLY A 1048 -16.44 -29.22 -33.11
CA GLY A 1048 -17.72 -28.57 -32.89
C GLY A 1048 -17.56 -27.06 -32.71
N LEU A 1049 -18.48 -26.28 -33.29
CA LEU A 1049 -18.48 -24.82 -33.25
C LEU A 1049 -19.81 -24.31 -32.66
N SER A 1050 -19.73 -23.43 -31.66
CA SER A 1050 -20.90 -22.77 -31.05
C SER A 1050 -20.54 -21.39 -30.48
N VAL A 1051 -21.54 -20.66 -29.99
CA VAL A 1051 -21.37 -19.38 -29.28
C VAL A 1051 -22.10 -19.42 -27.93
N GLU A 1052 -21.48 -18.83 -26.91
CA GLU A 1052 -22.07 -18.55 -25.60
C GLU A 1052 -22.39 -17.04 -25.50
N GLY A 1053 -23.42 -16.72 -24.70
CA GLY A 1053 -23.78 -15.34 -24.36
C GLY A 1053 -23.15 -14.88 -23.05
N HIS A 1054 -23.79 -13.91 -22.41
CA HIS A 1054 -23.48 -13.44 -21.07
C HIS A 1054 -24.77 -12.95 -20.39
N ALA A 1055 -24.80 -12.72 -19.07
CA ALA A 1055 -25.99 -12.12 -18.44
C ALA A 1055 -26.31 -10.80 -19.16
N GLY A 1056 -27.57 -10.57 -19.53
CA GLY A 1056 -27.97 -9.39 -20.32
C GLY A 1056 -27.92 -9.56 -21.85
N TYR A 1057 -27.28 -10.61 -22.42
CA TYR A 1057 -27.43 -10.95 -23.84
C TYR A 1057 -27.47 -12.45 -24.13
N THR A 1058 -28.54 -12.88 -24.83
CA THR A 1058 -28.69 -14.24 -25.33
C THR A 1058 -28.53 -14.24 -26.85
N PRO A 1059 -27.56 -15.00 -27.42
CA PRO A 1059 -27.38 -15.14 -28.86
C PRO A 1059 -28.63 -15.57 -29.62
N GLY A 1060 -28.72 -15.21 -30.91
CA GLY A 1060 -29.59 -15.90 -31.85
C GLY A 1060 -29.05 -17.28 -32.23
N THR A 1061 -29.82 -18.06 -32.99
CA THR A 1061 -29.32 -19.29 -33.63
C THR A 1061 -28.16 -18.94 -34.57
N VAL A 1062 -27.07 -19.70 -34.54
CA VAL A 1062 -25.93 -19.49 -35.45
C VAL A 1062 -26.34 -19.85 -36.88
N THR A 1063 -26.32 -18.86 -37.77
CA THR A 1063 -26.73 -18.96 -39.19
C THR A 1063 -25.56 -19.17 -40.14
N ALA A 1064 -24.34 -18.83 -39.72
CA ALA A 1064 -23.12 -19.18 -40.42
C ALA A 1064 -22.00 -19.49 -39.43
N ALA A 1065 -21.20 -20.51 -39.72
CA ALA A 1065 -19.93 -20.75 -39.05
C ALA A 1065 -18.88 -21.27 -40.05
N SER A 1066 -17.62 -20.93 -39.84
CA SER A 1066 -16.47 -21.40 -40.61
C SER A 1066 -15.23 -21.51 -39.74
N LEU A 1067 -14.39 -22.52 -39.98
CA LEU A 1067 -13.07 -22.66 -39.36
C LEU A 1067 -11.98 -22.78 -40.43
N SER A 1068 -10.95 -21.95 -40.36
CA SER A 1068 -9.71 -22.07 -41.14
C SER A 1068 -8.54 -22.45 -40.22
N TYR A 1069 -7.50 -23.06 -40.78
CA TYR A 1069 -6.26 -23.38 -40.08
C TYR A 1069 -5.01 -23.05 -40.91
N SER A 1070 -3.90 -22.79 -40.23
CA SER A 1070 -2.61 -22.38 -40.82
C SER A 1070 -1.44 -23.06 -40.10
N TYR A 1071 -0.38 -23.35 -40.85
CA TYR A 1071 0.88 -23.94 -40.37
C TYR A 1071 2.10 -23.00 -40.48
N ASP A 1072 1.88 -21.76 -40.93
CA ASP A 1072 2.93 -20.81 -41.35
C ASP A 1072 2.74 -19.40 -40.74
N GLY A 1073 2.22 -19.35 -39.52
CA GLY A 1073 1.98 -18.11 -38.78
C GLY A 1073 0.76 -17.31 -39.27
N GLY A 1074 -0.12 -17.90 -40.07
CA GLY A 1074 -1.27 -17.22 -40.66
C GLY A 1074 -0.98 -16.58 -42.02
N THR A 1075 0.14 -16.95 -42.67
CA THR A 1075 0.51 -16.47 -44.02
C THR A 1075 -0.37 -17.11 -45.09
N THR A 1076 -0.64 -18.41 -44.97
CA THR A 1076 -1.62 -19.15 -45.76
C THR A 1076 -2.67 -19.81 -44.86
N TRP A 1077 -3.89 -19.93 -45.37
CA TRP A 1077 -5.05 -20.43 -44.63
C TRP A 1077 -5.77 -21.53 -45.43
N THR A 1078 -5.94 -22.69 -44.80
CA THR A 1078 -6.76 -23.78 -45.31
C THR A 1078 -8.15 -23.70 -44.69
N GLN A 1079 -9.17 -23.43 -45.49
CA GLN A 1079 -10.56 -23.39 -45.05
C GLN A 1079 -11.08 -24.83 -44.86
N ALA A 1080 -11.42 -25.20 -43.63
CA ALA A 1080 -12.00 -26.50 -43.33
C ALA A 1080 -13.44 -26.60 -43.87
N PRO A 1081 -13.82 -27.73 -44.52
CA PRO A 1081 -15.21 -28.05 -44.79
C PRO A 1081 -16.03 -27.95 -43.49
N THR A 1082 -17.00 -27.05 -43.47
CA THR A 1082 -17.82 -26.76 -42.28
C THR A 1082 -19.29 -26.97 -42.62
N GLU A 1083 -19.98 -27.79 -41.84
CA GLU A 1083 -21.38 -28.18 -42.06
C GLU A 1083 -22.25 -27.93 -40.82
N GLN A 1084 -23.55 -27.65 -41.03
CA GLN A 1084 -24.55 -27.61 -39.97
C GLN A 1084 -25.40 -28.88 -40.00
N ARG A 1085 -25.52 -29.57 -38.86
CA ARG A 1085 -26.44 -30.72 -38.68
C ARG A 1085 -27.17 -30.59 -37.35
N ASN A 1086 -28.50 -30.70 -37.38
CA ASN A 1086 -29.37 -30.61 -36.20
C ASN A 1086 -29.08 -29.36 -35.33
N GLY A 1087 -28.86 -28.21 -35.97
CA GLY A 1087 -28.52 -26.93 -35.32
C GLY A 1087 -27.07 -26.78 -34.86
N LYS A 1088 -26.30 -27.88 -34.72
CA LYS A 1088 -24.87 -27.83 -34.38
C LYS A 1088 -24.03 -27.59 -35.64
N TRP A 1089 -22.99 -26.77 -35.52
CA TRP A 1089 -21.98 -26.56 -36.55
C TRP A 1089 -20.75 -27.43 -36.26
N THR A 1090 -20.18 -28.03 -37.31
CA THR A 1090 -18.99 -28.88 -37.22
C THR A 1090 -18.05 -28.59 -38.38
N ALA A 1091 -16.80 -28.27 -38.09
CA ALA A 1091 -15.72 -28.23 -39.06
C ALA A 1091 -14.99 -29.58 -39.13
N VAL A 1092 -14.52 -29.96 -40.32
CA VAL A 1092 -13.76 -31.18 -40.57
C VAL A 1092 -12.35 -30.81 -41.00
N LEU A 1093 -11.37 -31.04 -40.13
CA LEU A 1093 -9.96 -30.76 -40.39
C LEU A 1093 -9.27 -31.92 -41.11
N ASP A 1094 -8.25 -31.59 -41.91
CA ASP A 1094 -7.30 -32.56 -42.43
C ASP A 1094 -5.87 -32.13 -42.11
N HIS A 1095 -5.18 -32.96 -41.33
CA HIS A 1095 -3.79 -32.79 -40.93
C HIS A 1095 -2.88 -33.91 -41.48
N THR A 1096 -3.34 -34.63 -42.51
CA THR A 1096 -2.55 -35.66 -43.19
C THR A 1096 -1.24 -35.07 -43.72
N GLY A 1097 -0.10 -35.61 -43.29
CA GLY A 1097 1.22 -35.12 -43.67
C GLY A 1097 1.71 -33.88 -42.91
N ALA A 1098 0.92 -33.34 -41.97
CA ALA A 1098 1.26 -32.15 -41.17
C ALA A 1098 1.88 -32.48 -39.79
N ALA A 1099 2.40 -33.70 -39.58
CA ALA A 1099 3.02 -34.09 -38.31
C ALA A 1099 4.15 -33.14 -37.90
N GLY A 1100 4.21 -32.77 -36.61
CA GLY A 1100 5.17 -31.80 -36.07
C GLY A 1100 4.87 -30.34 -36.41
N LYS A 1101 3.73 -30.02 -37.05
CA LYS A 1101 3.32 -28.63 -37.31
C LYS A 1101 2.55 -28.04 -36.13
N GLN A 1102 2.90 -26.80 -35.79
CA GLN A 1102 2.10 -25.96 -34.90
C GLN A 1102 0.91 -25.38 -35.69
N VAL A 1103 -0.28 -25.32 -35.09
CA VAL A 1103 -1.49 -24.88 -35.79
C VAL A 1103 -2.02 -23.58 -35.21
N MET A 1104 -2.19 -22.58 -36.08
CA MET A 1104 -3.04 -21.43 -35.82
C MET A 1104 -4.43 -21.70 -36.39
N THR A 1105 -5.49 -21.42 -35.63
CA THR A 1105 -6.88 -21.51 -36.11
C THR A 1105 -7.50 -20.13 -36.27
N LYS A 1106 -8.48 -20.01 -37.17
CA LYS A 1106 -9.32 -18.82 -37.33
C LYS A 1106 -10.77 -19.24 -37.56
N ALA A 1107 -11.63 -18.98 -36.59
CA ALA A 1107 -13.06 -19.25 -36.66
C ALA A 1107 -13.84 -17.96 -36.89
N THR A 1108 -14.90 -18.02 -37.69
CA THR A 1108 -15.90 -16.93 -37.81
C THR A 1108 -17.29 -17.53 -37.63
N LEU A 1109 -18.12 -16.88 -36.80
CA LEU A 1109 -19.49 -17.29 -36.50
C LEU A 1109 -20.42 -16.07 -36.59
N THR A 1110 -21.68 -16.28 -36.99
CA THR A 1110 -22.70 -15.23 -37.11
C THR A 1110 -24.06 -15.74 -36.65
N ASP A 1111 -24.80 -14.92 -35.89
CA ASP A 1111 -26.13 -15.24 -35.38
C ASP A 1111 -27.28 -14.69 -36.24
N ALA A 1112 -28.48 -15.25 -36.06
CA ALA A 1112 -29.70 -14.85 -36.75
C ALA A 1112 -30.15 -13.40 -36.48
N LYS A 1113 -29.45 -12.67 -35.59
CA LYS A 1113 -29.69 -11.24 -35.29
C LYS A 1113 -28.66 -10.34 -35.99
N GLY A 1114 -27.77 -10.91 -36.81
CA GLY A 1114 -26.78 -10.18 -37.61
C GLY A 1114 -25.48 -9.85 -36.87
N ASN A 1115 -25.26 -10.41 -35.67
CA ASN A 1115 -24.04 -10.18 -34.90
C ASN A 1115 -23.03 -11.27 -35.24
N ALA A 1116 -21.75 -10.91 -35.28
CA ALA A 1116 -20.68 -11.81 -35.69
C ALA A 1116 -19.50 -11.79 -34.72
N VAL A 1117 -18.72 -12.87 -34.74
CA VAL A 1117 -17.43 -12.96 -34.08
C VAL A 1117 -16.43 -13.66 -34.99
N THR A 1118 -15.21 -13.14 -35.10
CA THR A 1118 -14.07 -13.80 -35.74
C THR A 1118 -12.94 -13.92 -34.72
N GLN A 1119 -12.52 -15.14 -34.38
CA GLN A 1119 -11.47 -15.40 -33.41
C GLN A 1119 -10.32 -16.19 -34.04
N THR A 1120 -9.09 -15.74 -33.82
CA THR A 1120 -7.85 -16.35 -34.29
C THR A 1120 -7.04 -16.79 -33.08
N VAL A 1121 -6.67 -18.08 -32.99
CA VAL A 1121 -5.90 -18.65 -31.87
C VAL A 1121 -4.55 -19.13 -32.36
N THR A 1122 -3.48 -18.56 -31.83
CA THR A 1122 -2.08 -18.88 -32.15
C THR A 1122 -1.62 -20.08 -31.33
N ARG A 1123 -1.03 -21.10 -31.98
CA ARG A 1123 -0.66 -22.39 -31.36
C ARG A 1123 -1.83 -23.04 -30.62
N ALA A 1124 -3.01 -23.07 -31.25
CA ALA A 1124 -4.23 -23.68 -30.68
C ALA A 1124 -4.01 -25.15 -30.25
N TYR A 1125 -3.20 -25.86 -31.03
CA TYR A 1125 -2.67 -27.20 -30.77
C TYR A 1125 -1.49 -27.46 -31.72
N ASP A 1126 -0.69 -28.49 -31.46
CA ASP A 1126 0.25 -29.05 -32.44
C ASP A 1126 -0.33 -30.34 -33.06
N VAL A 1127 0.17 -30.70 -34.25
CA VAL A 1127 -0.13 -31.97 -34.92
C VAL A 1127 0.94 -33.01 -34.58
N ARG A 1128 0.54 -34.23 -34.24
CA ARG A 1128 1.41 -35.38 -33.95
C ARG A 1128 1.22 -36.57 -34.90
#